data_AF-A0A7X0Z298-F1
#
_entry.id   AF-A0A7X0Z298-F1
#
_cell.length_a   1.000
_cell.length_b   1.000
_cell.length_c   1.000
_cell.angle_alpha   90.00
_cell.angle_beta   90.00
_cell.angle_gamma   90.00
#
_symmetry.space_group_name_H-M   'P 1'
#
loop_
_entity.id
_entity.type
_entity.pdbx_description
1 polymer ?
#
loop_
_entity_poly.entity_id
_entity_poly.type
_entity_poly.pdbx_seq_one_letter_code
_entity_poly.pdbx_strand_id
1 'polypeptide(L)'
;MIKKYCIAILLAVAVLCISTHTTLAATPQIITVDEQTKALSNWRTTLLGTQIDEKDAVLMSILKNRDNNVSAISRKLSTNIKEKPVGSGVRYVFSDLSNWSTSSKSILETASRVELMATQYNTYGSTFYQDAVLKQQIIDALEVINVDMYNEQTATYADVNDWNIFIPKTLINSIVLMNADLPIALKQNYLKAFDHFEPKVATDLSIGTGSNRINKGFIIVLRGVIGLDQDKINLGAKIMEHGYKTVIPGTGPGSGFYADGSFIQHDKTPYTSGYGVDILKASAGLFQLFNGTSLLSNAASANNFQIFQNSIYTYLDKNYLPVLYKNEVLDMTRGRGITSNAQSNEDVANTMLYNMYIISQKKAALKEPYSNIIKSAIYDSSLRSDFYKNMTIPQAQTFQSLLADTTISKTYSDDKKNTMMSWARQMIDRNKDYVAGLSMFSKNISAFEFIGSQNKTGFYTGTGALSLYNGDESLRGDYYPTVNMAMLPGTTTDMKLPALTAAENNKLFSNTESWSGGISDGINGSATLDYSMANVTASSLSAKKSWFFLDDIIVAMGTGITSTEGLNTQTIVENRQLLNPSNTFSVNGQEIPLAQNTTKQVPNVSWAHLAGTTSNQDIGYIFPQFTNVNAFKQTQFGNWDTLDSGNDLKAVSATYAGLTIPHGANPSDASYMYMILPGSSKEDTEKKASDSGVLTTNTGNVQGVLDKECDLAIMNYRAPGEAGYATVTKHNYNSTAYTSGSIMIRYATDQERKIKKITLSDPSMEAKSIHFSVPKESYTVVSSQSGKGTVKSEGDTWDITVDTSGKTGESFQFVFENEPPTLTADDFTIGDSYVTGNYTGDVAKIGLKVNGTLLQLINATTSPYQYYAKGKIIAITDTVSFITYDANGNQLKEVPVNVKGASTLKANDFTMGDSYVTGTYTGAVARVALKVNGTLLPEINVSGSSYQYNAKDKIKAATDTVSLISYDARGIQLKEVPVTVKAVPITVATDDFTVGVDSYVTGTYTGDLSRIALEVDGVVQTKIPVSDSSYRYYTYQLIKTTTSEVNIIGYDSSGAEITRSKVTLNSKPQITANTFTTGKDNYITGSYTGVVDKIALEVNGTVLQKINVTGSPYQYYAKSNNLKASDTVYIVCYVASGVEANRVRVIVK
;
A
#
# COMPACT_ATOMS: atom_id res chain seq x y z
N MET A 1 -45.90 -43.07 32.27
CA MET A 1 -45.79 -44.08 31.19
C MET A 1 -45.83 -43.46 29.76
N ILE A 2 -45.34 -42.22 29.56
CA ILE A 2 -45.30 -41.54 28.23
C ILE A 2 -43.92 -40.87 28.02
N LYS A 3 -42.84 -41.55 28.41
CA LYS A 3 -41.45 -41.11 28.13
C LYS A 3 -40.53 -42.21 27.61
N LYS A 4 -41.02 -43.45 27.48
CA LYS A 4 -40.27 -44.58 26.91
C LYS A 4 -40.69 -44.99 25.49
N TYR A 5 -41.78 -44.44 24.95
CA TYR A 5 -42.25 -44.77 23.59
C TYR A 5 -41.92 -43.71 22.52
N CYS A 6 -41.53 -42.48 22.89
CA CYS A 6 -41.09 -41.47 21.91
C CYS A 6 -39.63 -41.66 21.47
N ILE A 7 -38.80 -42.34 22.27
CA ILE A 7 -37.38 -42.55 21.95
C ILE A 7 -37.21 -43.70 20.92
N ALA A 8 -38.09 -44.70 20.92
CA ALA A 8 -38.01 -45.80 19.96
C ALA A 8 -38.45 -45.41 18.54
N ILE A 9 -39.39 -44.48 18.39
CA ILE A 9 -39.89 -44.04 17.07
C ILE A 9 -38.95 -43.01 16.41
N LEU A 10 -38.29 -42.15 17.20
CA LEU A 10 -37.27 -41.22 16.67
C LEU A 10 -35.97 -41.93 16.28
N LEU A 11 -35.62 -43.05 16.91
CA LEU A 11 -34.50 -43.89 16.47
C LEU A 11 -34.84 -44.72 15.21
N ALA A 12 -36.09 -45.14 15.02
CA ALA A 12 -36.48 -45.89 13.82
C ALA A 12 -36.50 -45.01 12.54
N VAL A 13 -36.85 -43.73 12.65
CA VAL A 13 -36.81 -42.79 11.49
C VAL A 13 -35.39 -42.29 11.21
N ALA A 14 -34.51 -42.23 12.22
CA ALA A 14 -33.09 -41.92 12.01
C ALA A 14 -32.31 -43.09 11.35
N VAL A 15 -32.80 -44.33 11.45
CA VAL A 15 -32.15 -45.52 10.83
C VAL A 15 -32.68 -45.82 9.42
N LEU A 16 -33.84 -45.27 9.02
CA LEU A 16 -34.42 -45.48 7.68
C LEU A 16 -34.21 -44.32 6.69
N CYS A 17 -33.63 -43.19 7.12
CA CYS A 17 -33.10 -42.14 6.25
C CYS A 17 -31.56 -42.13 6.15
N ILE A 18 -30.89 -43.21 6.59
CA ILE A 18 -29.56 -43.57 6.08
C ILE A 18 -29.80 -44.22 4.71
N SER A 19 -30.29 -43.41 3.77
CA SER A 19 -30.03 -43.67 2.37
C SER A 19 -28.53 -43.79 2.22
N THR A 20 -28.11 -44.80 1.48
CA THR A 20 -26.75 -45.20 1.17
C THR A 20 -25.94 -44.02 0.61
N HIS A 21 -25.46 -43.14 1.48
CA HIS A 21 -24.22 -42.42 1.29
C HIS A 21 -23.12 -43.21 2.00
N THR A 22 -22.94 -44.46 1.59
CA THR A 22 -21.57 -44.85 1.26
C THR A 22 -21.11 -43.78 0.28
N THR A 23 -20.29 -42.83 0.74
CA THR A 23 -19.32 -42.23 -0.16
C THR A 23 -18.63 -43.43 -0.78
N LEU A 24 -19.02 -43.79 -2.00
CA LEU A 24 -18.18 -44.60 -2.86
C LEU A 24 -16.86 -43.82 -2.82
N ALA A 25 -15.87 -44.34 -2.08
CA ALA A 25 -14.52 -43.89 -2.26
C ALA A 25 -14.32 -43.94 -3.76
N ALA A 26 -14.11 -42.77 -4.39
CA ALA A 26 -13.97 -42.68 -5.83
C ALA A 26 -12.98 -43.78 -6.22
N THR A 27 -13.43 -44.72 -7.07
CA THR A 27 -12.57 -45.79 -7.54
C THR A 27 -11.30 -45.12 -8.05
N PRO A 28 -10.11 -45.45 -7.52
CA PRO A 28 -8.89 -44.80 -7.97
C PRO A 28 -8.82 -44.96 -9.49
N GLN A 29 -8.90 -43.85 -10.21
CA GLN A 29 -8.97 -43.88 -11.66
C GLN A 29 -7.60 -44.37 -12.17
N ILE A 30 -7.62 -45.50 -12.87
CA ILE A 30 -6.45 -46.12 -13.49
C ILE A 30 -6.25 -45.44 -14.84
N ILE A 31 -5.00 -45.14 -15.21
CA ILE A 31 -4.65 -44.69 -16.55
C ILE A 31 -5.27 -45.60 -17.60
N THR A 32 -6.09 -45.03 -18.47
CA THR A 32 -6.74 -45.77 -19.57
C THR A 32 -5.82 -45.89 -20.78
N VAL A 33 -6.12 -46.84 -21.68
CA VAL A 33 -5.39 -46.99 -22.95
C VAL A 33 -5.48 -45.72 -23.81
N ASP A 34 -6.63 -45.04 -23.79
CA ASP A 34 -6.83 -43.78 -24.50
C ASP A 34 -5.98 -42.65 -23.93
N GLU A 35 -5.91 -42.54 -22.60
CA GLU A 35 -5.06 -41.56 -21.92
C GLU A 35 -3.57 -41.85 -22.14
N GLN A 36 -3.14 -43.11 -22.08
CA GLN A 36 -1.79 -43.51 -22.44
C GLN A 36 -1.48 -43.13 -23.89
N THR A 37 -2.35 -43.49 -24.83
CA THR A 37 -2.16 -43.22 -26.26
C THR A 37 -2.04 -41.72 -26.51
N LYS A 38 -2.91 -40.92 -25.89
CA LYS A 38 -2.86 -39.47 -25.97
C LYS A 38 -1.58 -38.92 -25.35
N ALA A 39 -1.17 -39.39 -24.17
CA ALA A 39 0.03 -38.91 -23.49
C ALA A 39 1.30 -39.24 -24.28
N LEU A 40 1.44 -40.47 -24.79
CA LEU A 40 2.55 -40.87 -25.64
C LEU A 40 2.57 -40.07 -26.95
N SER A 41 1.41 -39.81 -27.55
CA SER A 41 1.29 -38.94 -28.73
C SER A 41 1.77 -37.52 -28.43
N ASN A 42 1.35 -36.94 -27.30
CA ASN A 42 1.80 -35.61 -26.89
C ASN A 42 3.32 -35.56 -26.64
N TRP A 43 3.88 -36.61 -26.01
CA TRP A 43 5.32 -36.69 -25.77
C TRP A 43 6.11 -36.81 -27.07
N ARG A 44 5.62 -37.61 -28.03
CA ARG A 44 6.19 -37.65 -29.40
C ARG A 44 6.20 -36.27 -30.05
N THR A 45 5.11 -35.51 -29.97
CA THR A 45 5.06 -34.12 -30.47
C THR A 45 6.05 -33.22 -29.74
N THR A 46 6.28 -33.44 -28.45
CA THR A 46 7.27 -32.68 -27.66
C THR A 46 8.70 -32.95 -28.12
N LEU A 47 9.00 -34.17 -28.56
CA LEU A 47 10.32 -34.57 -29.05
C LEU A 47 10.54 -34.18 -30.52
N LEU A 48 9.51 -34.30 -31.36
CA LEU A 48 9.62 -34.18 -32.82
C LEU A 48 9.18 -32.81 -33.35
N GLY A 49 8.31 -32.10 -32.63
CA GLY A 49 7.58 -30.95 -33.16
C GLY A 49 6.41 -31.37 -34.04
N THR A 50 5.83 -30.38 -34.72
CA THR A 50 4.83 -30.61 -35.78
C THR A 50 5.51 -30.85 -37.12
N GLN A 51 4.73 -31.23 -38.14
CA GLN A 51 5.23 -31.36 -39.51
C GLN A 51 5.97 -30.07 -39.95
N ILE A 52 7.13 -30.25 -40.57
CA ILE A 52 7.98 -29.16 -41.05
C ILE A 52 7.50 -28.73 -42.44
N ASP A 53 7.36 -27.42 -42.67
CA ASP A 53 7.21 -26.87 -44.03
C ASP A 53 8.57 -26.90 -44.72
N GLU A 54 8.68 -27.60 -45.85
CA GLU A 54 9.92 -27.73 -46.62
C GLU A 54 10.48 -26.38 -47.11
N LYS A 55 9.64 -25.33 -47.12
CA LYS A 55 10.07 -23.96 -47.45
C LYS A 55 10.69 -23.21 -46.27
N ASP A 56 10.56 -23.73 -45.05
CA ASP A 56 11.18 -23.14 -43.87
C ASP A 56 12.67 -23.47 -43.82
N ALA A 57 13.49 -22.55 -44.34
CA ALA A 57 14.94 -22.72 -44.41
C ALA A 57 15.60 -22.92 -43.03
N VAL A 58 15.01 -22.37 -41.96
CA VAL A 58 15.55 -22.50 -40.60
C VAL A 58 15.34 -23.91 -40.09
N LEU A 59 14.09 -24.41 -40.14
CA LEU A 59 13.78 -25.75 -39.67
C LEU A 59 14.47 -26.83 -40.52
N MET A 60 14.53 -26.63 -41.84
CA MET A 60 15.24 -27.54 -42.74
C MET A 60 16.76 -27.55 -42.49
N SER A 61 17.35 -26.43 -42.07
CA SER A 61 18.76 -26.38 -41.68
C SER A 61 19.04 -27.19 -40.40
N ILE A 62 18.19 -27.03 -39.37
CA ILE A 62 18.28 -27.83 -38.13
C ILE A 62 18.15 -29.32 -38.46
N LEU A 63 17.16 -29.67 -39.29
CA LEU A 63 16.90 -31.05 -39.71
C LEU A 63 18.11 -31.65 -40.43
N LYS A 64 18.63 -30.96 -41.45
CA LYS A 64 19.79 -31.41 -42.22
C LYS A 64 21.05 -31.56 -41.37
N ASN A 65 21.28 -30.67 -40.39
CA ASN A 65 22.39 -30.82 -39.46
C ASN A 65 22.27 -32.14 -38.66
N ARG A 66 21.07 -32.45 -38.18
CA ARG A 66 20.81 -33.70 -37.45
C ARG A 66 20.94 -34.93 -38.33
N ASP A 67 20.49 -34.88 -39.58
CA ASP A 67 20.68 -35.96 -40.56
C ASP A 67 22.17 -36.22 -40.85
N ASN A 68 22.98 -35.15 -40.94
CA ASN A 68 24.43 -35.29 -41.06
C ASN A 68 25.04 -35.95 -39.81
N ASN A 69 24.55 -35.62 -38.62
CA ASN A 69 24.99 -36.25 -37.37
C ASN A 69 24.61 -37.73 -37.31
N VAL A 70 23.39 -38.10 -37.71
CA VAL A 70 22.98 -39.51 -37.84
C VAL A 70 23.87 -40.24 -38.84
N SER A 71 24.13 -39.65 -40.01
CA SER A 71 25.04 -40.22 -41.00
C SER A 71 26.45 -40.45 -40.45
N ALA A 72 26.95 -39.54 -39.60
CA ALA A 72 28.24 -39.68 -38.93
C ALA A 72 28.26 -40.78 -37.87
N ILE A 73 27.18 -40.90 -37.10
CA ILE A 73 26.98 -41.94 -36.09
C ILE A 73 26.88 -43.32 -36.76
N SER A 74 26.09 -43.45 -37.84
CA SER A 74 25.91 -44.71 -38.56
C SER A 74 27.23 -45.28 -39.13
N ARG A 75 28.21 -44.43 -39.46
CA ARG A 75 29.55 -44.89 -39.87
C ARG A 75 30.35 -45.55 -38.74
N LYS A 76 30.02 -45.26 -37.49
CA LYS A 76 30.68 -45.82 -36.29
C LYS A 76 29.99 -47.07 -35.75
N LEU A 77 28.81 -47.39 -36.29
CA LEU A 77 27.99 -48.53 -35.89
C LEU A 77 28.76 -49.85 -36.13
N SER A 78 28.64 -50.80 -35.20
CA SER A 78 29.25 -52.12 -35.35
C SER A 78 28.68 -52.86 -36.57
N THR A 79 29.54 -53.48 -37.37
CA THR A 79 29.15 -54.18 -38.62
C THR A 79 28.23 -55.38 -38.37
N ASN A 80 28.31 -55.98 -37.18
CA ASN A 80 27.35 -56.97 -36.69
C ASN A 80 27.07 -56.72 -35.20
N ILE A 81 26.16 -55.77 -34.91
CA ILE A 81 25.85 -55.30 -33.55
C ILE A 81 25.53 -56.46 -32.59
N LYS A 82 24.86 -57.51 -33.07
CA LYS A 82 24.41 -58.63 -32.23
C LYS A 82 25.51 -59.62 -31.86
N GLU A 83 26.67 -59.55 -32.51
CA GLU A 83 27.83 -60.39 -32.25
C GLU A 83 28.97 -59.62 -31.60
N LYS A 84 29.87 -60.33 -30.90
CA LYS A 84 31.09 -59.72 -30.38
C LYS A 84 32.06 -59.45 -31.54
N PRO A 85 32.50 -58.20 -31.77
CA PRO A 85 33.49 -57.91 -32.80
C PRO A 85 34.81 -58.62 -32.53
N VAL A 86 35.52 -59.02 -33.60
CA VAL A 86 36.81 -59.74 -33.49
C VAL A 86 37.81 -58.91 -32.70
N GLY A 87 38.35 -59.48 -31.62
CA GLY A 87 39.30 -58.82 -30.71
C GLY A 87 38.66 -58.01 -29.57
N SER A 88 37.33 -57.89 -29.52
CA SER A 88 36.62 -57.25 -28.41
C SER A 88 36.19 -58.26 -27.34
N GLY A 89 36.35 -57.93 -26.06
CA GLY A 89 35.82 -58.72 -24.94
C GLY A 89 34.30 -58.63 -24.77
N VAL A 90 33.69 -57.58 -25.32
CA VAL A 90 32.27 -57.22 -25.16
C VAL A 90 31.62 -56.88 -26.52
N ARG A 91 30.28 -57.00 -26.60
CA ARG A 91 29.54 -56.37 -27.70
C ARG A 91 29.51 -54.86 -27.48
N TYR A 92 29.41 -54.08 -28.54
CA TYR A 92 29.21 -52.63 -28.46
C TYR A 92 28.36 -52.17 -29.64
N VAL A 93 27.59 -51.10 -29.44
CA VAL A 93 26.77 -50.51 -30.52
C VAL A 93 27.65 -49.68 -31.46
N PHE A 94 28.51 -48.81 -30.88
CA PHE A 94 29.42 -47.94 -31.62
C PHE A 94 30.87 -48.25 -31.27
N SER A 95 31.72 -48.32 -32.31
CA SER A 95 33.13 -48.70 -32.20
C SER A 95 33.97 -47.76 -31.31
N ASP A 96 33.65 -46.46 -31.32
CA ASP A 96 34.31 -45.44 -30.50
C ASP A 96 33.82 -45.41 -29.03
N LEU A 97 32.84 -46.25 -28.67
CA LEU A 97 32.28 -46.36 -27.32
C LEU A 97 32.43 -47.78 -26.74
N SER A 98 33.41 -48.54 -27.23
CA SER A 98 33.67 -49.94 -26.83
C SER A 98 34.14 -50.10 -25.37
N ASN A 99 34.53 -49.01 -24.71
CA ASN A 99 34.95 -48.99 -23.29
C ASN A 99 33.78 -48.90 -22.29
N TRP A 100 32.53 -49.07 -22.75
CA TRP A 100 31.33 -48.90 -21.93
C TRP A 100 31.32 -49.72 -20.65
N SER A 101 31.94 -50.91 -20.61
CA SER A 101 32.01 -51.80 -19.44
C SER A 101 32.73 -51.21 -18.22
N THR A 102 33.43 -50.09 -18.40
CA THR A 102 34.10 -49.34 -17.31
C THR A 102 33.74 -47.86 -17.28
N SER A 103 32.95 -47.38 -18.26
CA SER A 103 32.55 -45.99 -18.41
C SER A 103 31.04 -45.87 -18.60
N SER A 104 30.32 -45.46 -17.54
CA SER A 104 28.88 -45.18 -17.60
C SER A 104 28.56 -44.07 -18.61
N LYS A 105 29.47 -43.09 -18.78
CA LYS A 105 29.36 -42.03 -19.81
C LYS A 105 29.30 -42.58 -21.24
N SER A 106 30.02 -43.66 -21.53
CA SER A 106 29.98 -44.29 -22.86
C SER A 106 28.64 -45.00 -23.13
N ILE A 107 27.98 -45.51 -22.08
CA ILE A 107 26.61 -46.03 -22.17
C ILE A 107 25.63 -44.89 -22.43
N LEU A 108 25.74 -43.79 -21.68
CA LEU A 108 24.93 -42.59 -21.87
C LEU A 108 25.06 -42.06 -23.31
N GLU A 109 26.28 -41.85 -23.79
CA GLU A 109 26.54 -41.40 -25.16
C GLU A 109 25.99 -42.39 -26.20
N THR A 110 26.08 -43.70 -25.95
CA THR A 110 25.47 -44.72 -26.80
C THR A 110 23.94 -44.54 -26.86
N ALA A 111 23.30 -44.35 -25.70
CA ALA A 111 21.87 -44.11 -25.61
C ALA A 111 21.45 -42.80 -26.33
N SER A 112 22.22 -41.73 -26.18
CA SER A 112 21.94 -40.41 -26.79
C SER A 112 22.03 -40.46 -28.31
N ARG A 113 23.00 -41.20 -28.86
CA ARG A 113 23.11 -41.45 -30.31
C ARG A 113 21.92 -42.24 -30.84
N VAL A 114 21.47 -43.26 -30.12
CA VAL A 114 20.28 -44.04 -30.48
C VAL A 114 19.00 -43.19 -30.39
N GLU A 115 18.88 -42.31 -29.41
CA GLU A 115 17.77 -41.35 -29.32
C GLU A 115 17.74 -40.40 -30.53
N LEU A 116 18.90 -39.89 -30.97
CA LEU A 116 18.99 -39.05 -32.16
C LEU A 116 18.59 -39.83 -33.44
N MET A 117 19.05 -41.08 -33.59
CA MET A 117 18.63 -41.95 -34.69
C MET A 117 17.11 -42.18 -34.67
N ALA A 118 16.54 -42.52 -33.51
CA ALA A 118 15.10 -42.71 -33.34
C ALA A 118 14.31 -41.42 -33.61
N THR A 119 14.85 -40.26 -33.25
CA THR A 119 14.27 -38.96 -33.56
C THR A 119 14.18 -38.75 -35.07
N GLN A 120 15.29 -38.89 -35.81
CA GLN A 120 15.30 -38.70 -37.27
C GLN A 120 14.45 -39.72 -38.02
N TYR A 121 14.46 -40.98 -37.60
CA TYR A 121 13.55 -42.00 -38.15
C TYR A 121 12.06 -41.60 -38.06
N ASN A 122 11.69 -40.82 -37.04
CA ASN A 122 10.32 -40.37 -36.80
C ASN A 122 10.02 -38.92 -37.24
N THR A 123 11.03 -38.11 -37.63
CA THR A 123 10.83 -36.71 -38.02
C THR A 123 10.48 -36.60 -39.50
N TYR A 124 9.26 -36.15 -39.81
CA TYR A 124 8.85 -35.88 -41.19
C TYR A 124 9.77 -34.85 -41.86
N GLY A 125 10.23 -35.15 -43.07
CA GLY A 125 11.19 -34.34 -43.83
C GLY A 125 12.66 -34.73 -43.65
N SER A 126 13.00 -35.55 -42.64
CA SER A 126 14.35 -36.12 -42.50
C SER A 126 14.63 -37.06 -43.69
N THR A 127 15.89 -37.12 -44.13
CA THR A 127 16.31 -38.13 -45.12
C THR A 127 16.16 -39.57 -44.60
N PHE A 128 16.02 -39.74 -43.28
CA PHE A 128 15.85 -41.03 -42.62
C PHE A 128 14.41 -41.32 -42.20
N TYR A 129 13.46 -40.45 -42.54
CA TYR A 129 12.07 -40.64 -42.15
C TYR A 129 11.53 -41.99 -42.64
N GLN A 130 11.15 -42.84 -41.69
CA GLN A 130 10.66 -44.21 -41.94
C GLN A 130 11.63 -45.13 -42.71
N ASP A 131 12.93 -44.83 -42.69
CA ASP A 131 13.95 -45.68 -43.33
C ASP A 131 14.04 -47.07 -42.66
N ALA A 132 13.90 -48.12 -43.46
CA ALA A 132 13.83 -49.49 -42.97
C ALA A 132 15.16 -49.99 -42.38
N VAL A 133 16.29 -49.51 -42.91
CA VAL A 133 17.62 -49.89 -42.42
C VAL A 133 17.88 -49.24 -41.07
N LEU A 134 17.65 -47.93 -40.95
CA LEU A 134 17.81 -47.20 -39.70
C LEU A 134 16.88 -47.75 -38.62
N LYS A 135 15.62 -48.09 -38.96
CA LYS A 135 14.69 -48.76 -38.04
C LYS A 135 15.30 -50.00 -37.42
N GLN A 136 15.85 -50.90 -38.25
CA GLN A 136 16.44 -52.14 -37.75
C GLN A 136 17.69 -51.87 -36.92
N GLN A 137 18.54 -50.93 -37.34
CA GLN A 137 19.72 -50.51 -36.57
C GLN A 137 19.36 -49.99 -35.18
N ILE A 138 18.29 -49.20 -35.06
CA ILE A 138 17.79 -48.70 -33.76
C ILE A 138 17.32 -49.86 -32.89
N ILE A 139 16.52 -50.78 -33.44
CA ILE A 139 16.00 -51.94 -32.69
C ILE A 139 17.15 -52.83 -32.21
N ASP A 140 18.12 -53.13 -33.07
CA ASP A 140 19.27 -53.96 -32.74
C ASP A 140 20.18 -53.30 -31.70
N ALA A 141 20.38 -51.97 -31.80
CA ALA A 141 21.11 -51.21 -30.80
C ALA A 141 20.40 -51.23 -29.43
N LEU A 142 19.08 -51.02 -29.41
CA LEU A 142 18.27 -51.12 -28.20
C LEU A 142 18.28 -52.55 -27.62
N GLU A 143 18.31 -53.59 -28.45
CA GLU A 143 18.45 -54.97 -27.96
C GLU A 143 19.79 -55.17 -27.26
N VAL A 144 20.90 -54.74 -27.87
CA VAL A 144 22.24 -54.86 -27.27
C VAL A 144 22.41 -54.02 -26.01
N ILE A 145 21.90 -52.78 -26.00
CA ILE A 145 21.90 -51.95 -24.79
C ILE A 145 21.17 -52.68 -23.68
N ASN A 146 19.98 -53.22 -23.93
CA ASN A 146 19.25 -53.93 -22.88
C ASN A 146 19.99 -55.19 -22.43
N VAL A 147 20.43 -56.06 -23.35
CA VAL A 147 21.03 -57.34 -22.98
C VAL A 147 22.38 -57.19 -22.27
N ASP A 148 23.23 -56.26 -22.69
CA ASP A 148 24.61 -56.17 -22.18
C ASP A 148 24.87 -54.99 -21.24
N MET A 149 24.17 -53.87 -21.42
CA MET A 149 24.56 -52.58 -20.82
C MET A 149 23.57 -52.07 -19.76
N TYR A 150 22.27 -52.26 -19.94
CA TYR A 150 21.21 -51.65 -19.12
C TYR A 150 20.00 -52.58 -18.99
N ASN A 151 20.08 -53.49 -18.01
CA ASN A 151 19.02 -54.44 -17.62
C ASN A 151 18.92 -54.56 -16.09
N GLU A 152 17.95 -55.34 -15.63
CA GLU A 152 17.72 -55.59 -14.20
C GLU A 152 18.79 -56.44 -13.50
N GLN A 153 19.78 -56.99 -14.22
CA GLN A 153 20.94 -57.68 -13.64
C GLN A 153 22.21 -56.81 -13.63
N THR A 154 22.16 -55.62 -14.24
CA THR A 154 23.34 -54.75 -14.36
C THR A 154 23.63 -54.05 -13.03
N ALA A 155 24.87 -54.16 -12.57
CA ALA A 155 25.36 -53.42 -11.40
C ALA A 155 25.82 -52.01 -11.81
N THR A 156 25.63 -51.03 -10.90
CA THR A 156 26.11 -49.67 -11.12
C THR A 156 27.62 -49.57 -10.94
N TYR A 157 28.27 -48.75 -11.76
CA TYR A 157 29.68 -48.38 -11.63
C TYR A 157 29.90 -46.96 -12.17
N ALA A 158 31.06 -46.37 -11.85
CA ALA A 158 31.37 -44.98 -12.16
C ALA A 158 30.33 -44.01 -11.56
N ASP A 159 29.69 -43.14 -12.35
CA ASP A 159 28.71 -42.16 -11.84
C ASP A 159 27.33 -42.80 -11.69
N VAL A 160 26.83 -42.89 -10.46
CA VAL A 160 25.51 -43.43 -10.15
C VAL A 160 24.36 -42.64 -10.80
N ASN A 161 24.55 -41.33 -11.07
CA ASN A 161 23.56 -40.50 -11.72
C ASN A 161 23.39 -40.83 -13.21
N ASP A 162 24.43 -41.35 -13.86
CA ASP A 162 24.28 -41.87 -15.23
C ASP A 162 23.23 -42.98 -15.25
N TRP A 163 23.30 -43.91 -14.28
CA TRP A 163 22.41 -45.07 -14.19
C TRP A 163 20.97 -44.74 -13.82
N ASN A 164 20.75 -43.80 -12.90
CA ASN A 164 19.42 -43.53 -12.35
C ASN A 164 18.79 -42.21 -12.82
N ILE A 165 19.45 -41.46 -13.70
CA ILE A 165 18.91 -40.22 -14.28
C ILE A 165 19.18 -40.17 -15.78
N PHE A 166 20.45 -40.09 -16.19
CA PHE A 166 20.77 -39.66 -17.56
C PHE A 166 20.47 -40.75 -18.60
N ILE A 167 20.95 -41.98 -18.38
CA ILE A 167 20.66 -43.13 -19.26
C ILE A 167 19.15 -43.41 -19.35
N PRO A 168 18.39 -43.56 -18.24
CA PRO A 168 16.96 -43.82 -18.34
C PRO A 168 16.18 -42.69 -19.00
N LYS A 169 16.51 -41.41 -18.74
CA LYS A 169 15.86 -40.25 -19.38
C LYS A 169 15.99 -40.30 -20.91
N THR A 170 17.17 -40.64 -21.41
CA THR A 170 17.44 -40.77 -22.85
C THR A 170 16.79 -42.02 -23.45
N LEU A 171 16.93 -43.18 -22.79
CA LEU A 171 16.35 -44.43 -23.30
C LEU A 171 14.82 -44.38 -23.36
N ILE A 172 14.15 -43.81 -22.35
CA ILE A 172 12.69 -43.65 -22.36
C ILE A 172 12.21 -42.93 -23.63
N ASN A 173 12.90 -41.87 -24.06
CA ASN A 173 12.53 -41.15 -25.28
C ASN A 173 12.63 -42.04 -26.51
N SER A 174 13.71 -42.83 -26.64
CA SER A 174 13.85 -43.84 -27.69
C SER A 174 12.70 -44.86 -27.67
N ILE A 175 12.30 -45.36 -26.49
CA ILE A 175 11.18 -46.30 -26.35
C ILE A 175 9.85 -45.66 -26.79
N VAL A 176 9.59 -44.39 -26.44
CA VAL A 176 8.37 -43.68 -26.87
C VAL A 176 8.37 -43.44 -28.38
N LEU A 177 9.51 -43.04 -28.94
CA LEU A 177 9.68 -42.80 -30.38
C LEU A 177 9.57 -44.09 -31.20
N MET A 178 10.01 -45.22 -30.66
CA MET A 178 9.94 -46.51 -31.35
C MET A 178 8.72 -47.37 -30.95
N ASN A 179 7.81 -46.85 -30.12
CA ASN A 179 6.76 -47.66 -29.48
C ASN A 179 5.90 -48.50 -30.44
N ALA A 180 5.67 -48.05 -31.68
CA ALA A 180 4.91 -48.79 -32.68
C ALA A 180 5.73 -49.90 -33.38
N ASP A 181 7.04 -49.75 -33.47
CA ASP A 181 7.96 -50.66 -34.17
C ASP A 181 8.73 -51.59 -33.22
N LEU A 182 8.77 -51.27 -31.92
CA LEU A 182 9.56 -51.99 -30.93
C LEU A 182 8.91 -53.34 -30.57
N PRO A 183 9.67 -54.45 -30.55
CA PRO A 183 9.14 -55.73 -30.08
C PRO A 183 8.59 -55.64 -28.66
N ILE A 184 7.39 -56.20 -28.43
CA ILE A 184 6.71 -56.15 -27.12
C ILE A 184 7.60 -56.69 -26.00
N ALA A 185 8.33 -57.79 -26.24
CA ALA A 185 9.23 -58.38 -25.26
C ALA A 185 10.38 -57.43 -24.88
N LEU A 186 10.98 -56.74 -25.85
CA LEU A 186 12.04 -55.77 -25.61
C LEU A 186 11.52 -54.57 -24.84
N LYS A 187 10.33 -54.06 -25.18
CA LYS A 187 9.65 -53.00 -24.41
C LYS A 187 9.47 -53.40 -22.94
N GLN A 188 9.02 -54.61 -22.66
CA GLN A 188 8.84 -55.11 -21.29
C GLN A 188 10.16 -55.24 -20.53
N ASN A 189 11.24 -55.68 -21.20
CA ASN A 189 12.57 -55.73 -20.57
C ASN A 189 13.09 -54.34 -20.20
N TYR A 190 12.84 -53.31 -21.02
CA TYR A 190 13.17 -51.94 -20.66
C TYR A 190 12.38 -51.42 -19.47
N LEU A 191 11.08 -51.75 -19.36
CA LEU A 191 10.29 -51.39 -18.18
C LEU A 191 10.87 -52.00 -16.89
N LYS A 192 11.33 -53.26 -16.95
CA LYS A 192 12.03 -53.91 -15.83
C LYS A 192 13.38 -53.25 -15.53
N ALA A 193 14.15 -52.89 -16.55
CA ALA A 193 15.41 -52.17 -16.39
C ALA A 193 15.19 -50.83 -15.70
N PHE A 194 14.19 -50.04 -16.12
CA PHE A 194 13.84 -48.79 -15.44
C PHE A 194 13.44 -49.03 -13.97
N ASP A 195 12.63 -50.06 -13.69
CA ASP A 195 12.25 -50.40 -12.30
C ASP A 195 13.41 -50.82 -11.39
N HIS A 196 14.50 -51.34 -11.98
CA HIS A 196 15.69 -51.74 -11.25
C HIS A 196 16.50 -50.54 -10.78
N PHE A 197 16.69 -49.55 -11.64
CA PHE A 197 17.51 -48.37 -11.35
C PHE A 197 16.73 -47.22 -10.70
N GLU A 198 15.41 -47.18 -10.84
CA GLU A 198 14.57 -46.13 -10.26
C GLU A 198 14.12 -46.44 -8.81
N PRO A 199 13.95 -45.40 -7.97
CA PRO A 199 13.42 -45.53 -6.62
C PRO A 199 12.10 -46.33 -6.54
N LYS A 200 12.00 -47.23 -5.55
CA LYS A 200 10.80 -48.06 -5.33
C LYS A 200 9.73 -47.39 -4.47
N VAL A 201 10.13 -46.46 -3.60
CA VAL A 201 9.24 -45.75 -2.67
C VAL A 201 9.65 -44.27 -2.57
N ALA A 202 8.71 -43.38 -2.25
CA ALA A 202 8.97 -41.93 -2.20
C ALA A 202 9.91 -41.48 -1.06
N THR A 203 10.20 -42.37 -0.11
CA THR A 203 11.10 -42.17 1.03
C THR A 203 12.50 -42.74 0.80
N ASP A 204 12.78 -43.27 -0.39
CA ASP A 204 14.08 -43.84 -0.72
C ASP A 204 15.18 -42.75 -0.70
N LEU A 205 16.27 -43.01 0.01
CA LEU A 205 17.36 -42.05 0.17
C LEU A 205 18.12 -41.82 -1.16
N SER A 206 18.10 -42.79 -2.08
CA SER A 206 18.73 -42.68 -3.40
C SER A 206 18.08 -41.64 -4.31
N ILE A 207 16.89 -41.14 -3.97
CA ILE A 207 16.19 -40.11 -4.75
C ILE A 207 17.03 -38.83 -4.85
N GLY A 208 17.71 -38.45 -3.76
CA GLY A 208 18.38 -37.16 -3.65
C GLY A 208 17.42 -35.97 -3.55
N THR A 209 17.93 -34.78 -3.85
CA THR A 209 17.26 -33.48 -3.66
C THR A 209 17.27 -32.65 -4.95
N GLY A 210 16.43 -31.60 -4.97
CA GLY A 210 16.34 -30.65 -6.08
C GLY A 210 16.18 -31.29 -7.45
N SER A 211 17.03 -30.93 -8.42
CA SER A 211 16.91 -31.41 -9.81
C SER A 211 16.98 -32.94 -9.94
N ASN A 212 17.85 -33.62 -9.20
CA ASN A 212 17.99 -35.08 -9.24
C ASN A 212 16.66 -35.78 -8.88
N ARG A 213 15.98 -35.25 -7.85
CA ARG A 213 14.67 -35.74 -7.41
C ARG A 213 13.60 -35.54 -8.47
N ILE A 214 13.56 -34.34 -9.08
CA ILE A 214 12.58 -34.02 -10.11
C ILE A 214 12.77 -34.90 -11.35
N ASN A 215 14.02 -35.10 -11.80
CA ASN A 215 14.31 -35.95 -12.95
C ASN A 215 13.89 -37.41 -12.72
N LYS A 216 14.27 -38.03 -11.59
CA LYS A 216 13.85 -39.39 -11.23
C LYS A 216 12.34 -39.55 -11.19
N GLY A 217 11.66 -38.61 -10.52
CA GLY A 217 10.20 -38.61 -10.47
C GLY A 217 9.57 -38.53 -11.87
N PHE A 218 10.11 -37.71 -12.76
CA PHE A 218 9.62 -37.59 -14.14
C PHE A 218 9.87 -38.85 -14.97
N ILE A 219 11.02 -39.51 -14.81
CA ILE A 219 11.34 -40.81 -15.44
C ILE A 219 10.32 -41.86 -15.01
N ILE A 220 10.04 -41.95 -13.70
CA ILE A 220 9.04 -42.88 -13.16
C ILE A 220 7.64 -42.59 -13.71
N VAL A 221 7.26 -41.30 -13.87
CA VAL A 221 5.99 -40.93 -14.52
C VAL A 221 5.93 -41.44 -15.96
N LEU A 222 6.95 -41.19 -16.77
CA LEU A 222 6.99 -41.66 -18.16
C LEU A 222 6.99 -43.20 -18.25
N ARG A 223 7.76 -43.89 -17.39
CA ARG A 223 7.72 -45.35 -17.26
C ARG A 223 6.31 -45.84 -16.93
N GLY A 224 5.62 -45.15 -16.01
CA GLY A 224 4.23 -45.45 -15.65
C GLY A 224 3.28 -45.30 -16.84
N VAL A 225 3.40 -44.21 -17.59
CA VAL A 225 2.63 -43.98 -18.82
C VAL A 225 2.91 -45.08 -19.85
N ILE A 226 4.17 -45.41 -20.14
CA ILE A 226 4.53 -46.44 -21.15
C ILE A 226 4.01 -47.83 -20.78
N GLY A 227 4.02 -48.16 -19.48
CA GLY A 227 3.62 -49.45 -18.93
C GLY A 227 2.13 -49.59 -18.58
N LEU A 228 1.33 -48.52 -18.75
CA LEU A 228 -0.07 -48.46 -18.29
C LEU A 228 -0.20 -48.71 -16.77
N ASP A 229 0.70 -48.10 -15.99
CA ASP A 229 0.89 -48.35 -14.56
C ASP A 229 0.65 -47.07 -13.75
N GLN A 230 -0.54 -46.99 -13.15
CA GLN A 230 -0.98 -45.83 -12.38
C GLN A 230 -0.17 -45.64 -11.09
N ASP A 231 0.28 -46.72 -10.45
CA ASP A 231 1.03 -46.63 -9.19
C ASP A 231 2.39 -46.00 -9.41
N LYS A 232 3.04 -46.29 -10.54
CA LYS A 232 4.27 -45.60 -10.94
C LYS A 232 4.02 -44.12 -11.23
N ILE A 233 2.95 -43.76 -11.93
CA ILE A 233 2.59 -42.34 -12.13
C ILE A 233 2.43 -41.63 -10.78
N ASN A 234 1.72 -42.26 -9.83
CA ASN A 234 1.50 -41.71 -8.50
C ASN A 234 2.82 -41.56 -7.71
N LEU A 235 3.69 -42.58 -7.78
CA LEU A 235 5.00 -42.56 -7.12
C LEU A 235 5.88 -41.42 -7.67
N GLY A 236 5.97 -41.30 -8.99
CA GLY A 236 6.73 -40.24 -9.65
C GLY A 236 6.20 -38.85 -9.28
N ALA A 237 4.88 -38.65 -9.31
CA ALA A 237 4.24 -37.40 -8.90
C ALA A 237 4.59 -37.01 -7.44
N LYS A 238 4.50 -37.98 -6.51
CA LYS A 238 4.82 -37.78 -5.09
C LYS A 238 6.31 -37.47 -4.86
N ILE A 239 7.19 -38.11 -5.62
CA ILE A 239 8.63 -37.81 -5.57
C ILE A 239 8.89 -36.37 -6.01
N MET A 240 8.29 -35.95 -7.14
CA MET A 240 8.46 -34.60 -7.69
C MET A 240 7.90 -33.51 -6.78
N GLU A 241 6.73 -33.73 -6.16
CA GLU A 241 6.05 -32.74 -5.29
C GLU A 241 7.00 -32.13 -4.25
N HIS A 242 7.82 -32.96 -3.61
CA HIS A 242 8.77 -32.50 -2.60
C HIS A 242 9.83 -31.54 -3.15
N GLY A 243 10.22 -31.67 -4.42
CA GLY A 243 11.19 -30.77 -5.06
C GLY A 243 10.63 -29.36 -5.34
N TYR A 244 9.30 -29.19 -5.33
CA TYR A 244 8.64 -27.90 -5.55
C TYR A 244 8.29 -27.18 -4.24
N LYS A 245 8.36 -27.86 -3.10
CA LYS A 245 8.08 -27.24 -1.80
C LYS A 245 9.15 -26.21 -1.49
N THR A 246 8.69 -25.03 -1.07
CA THR A 246 9.57 -23.98 -0.59
C THR A 246 10.29 -24.45 0.67
N VAL A 247 11.61 -24.30 0.71
CA VAL A 247 12.45 -24.63 1.85
C VAL A 247 12.08 -23.74 3.04
N ILE A 248 11.86 -24.36 4.19
CA ILE A 248 11.50 -23.65 5.42
C ILE A 248 12.77 -23.12 6.08
N PRO A 249 12.85 -21.82 6.43
CA PRO A 249 13.97 -21.29 7.19
C PRO A 249 14.21 -22.07 8.49
N GLY A 250 15.48 -22.39 8.79
CA GLY A 250 15.85 -23.05 10.04
C GLY A 250 15.82 -24.58 10.02
N THR A 251 15.35 -25.23 8.96
CA THR A 251 15.50 -26.69 8.77
C THR A 251 16.86 -27.09 8.18
N GLY A 252 17.83 -26.15 8.19
CA GLY A 252 19.17 -26.27 7.59
C GLY A 252 19.23 -25.73 6.16
N PRO A 253 20.41 -25.33 5.64
CA PRO A 253 20.58 -25.08 4.21
C PRO A 253 20.36 -26.40 3.47
N GLY A 254 19.48 -26.37 2.48
CA GLY A 254 19.13 -27.55 1.69
C GLY A 254 18.82 -27.17 0.26
N SER A 255 19.05 -28.11 -0.64
CA SER A 255 18.73 -27.93 -2.05
C SER A 255 17.22 -27.72 -2.25
N GLY A 256 16.82 -26.69 -3.00
CA GLY A 256 15.43 -26.35 -3.26
C GLY A 256 15.16 -24.87 -3.52
N PHE A 257 13.88 -24.53 -3.68
CA PHE A 257 13.41 -23.16 -3.85
C PHE A 257 13.18 -22.47 -2.50
N TYR A 258 13.56 -21.20 -2.40
CA TYR A 258 13.34 -20.37 -1.21
C TYR A 258 12.30 -19.29 -1.49
N ALA A 259 11.71 -18.75 -0.42
CA ALA A 259 10.59 -17.81 -0.51
C ALA A 259 10.94 -16.48 -1.22
N ASP A 260 12.22 -16.09 -1.18
CA ASP A 260 12.80 -14.91 -1.82
C ASP A 260 13.09 -15.12 -3.32
N GLY A 261 12.85 -16.32 -3.86
CA GLY A 261 13.13 -16.65 -5.25
C GLY A 261 14.50 -17.30 -5.47
N SER A 262 15.32 -17.49 -4.44
CA SER A 262 16.59 -18.23 -4.58
C SER A 262 16.34 -19.70 -4.90
N PHE A 263 17.18 -20.29 -5.74
CA PHE A 263 17.25 -21.75 -5.92
C PHE A 263 18.67 -22.22 -5.62
N ILE A 264 18.79 -23.11 -4.63
CA ILE A 264 20.07 -23.67 -4.19
C ILE A 264 20.10 -25.15 -4.58
N GLN A 265 21.25 -25.62 -5.05
CA GLN A 265 21.53 -27.04 -5.27
C GLN A 265 22.88 -27.38 -4.62
N HIS A 266 23.07 -28.66 -4.27
CA HIS A 266 24.27 -29.14 -3.57
C HIS A 266 24.51 -28.36 -2.28
N ASP A 267 23.40 -28.08 -1.60
CA ASP A 267 23.29 -27.47 -0.28
C ASP A 267 23.70 -26.00 -0.19
N LYS A 268 24.72 -25.55 -0.92
CA LYS A 268 25.30 -24.19 -0.79
C LYS A 268 25.63 -23.49 -2.12
N THR A 269 25.14 -23.97 -3.26
CA THR A 269 25.43 -23.37 -4.58
C THR A 269 24.16 -22.77 -5.21
N PRO A 270 24.11 -21.47 -5.51
CA PRO A 270 23.05 -20.86 -6.30
C PRO A 270 23.02 -21.43 -7.72
N TYR A 271 21.86 -21.93 -8.17
CA TYR A 271 21.81 -22.79 -9.35
C TYR A 271 20.58 -22.62 -10.26
N THR A 272 19.91 -21.48 -10.17
CA THR A 272 18.68 -21.20 -10.95
C THR A 272 18.81 -21.54 -12.43
N SER A 273 19.89 -21.12 -13.09
CA SER A 273 20.11 -21.35 -14.53
C SER A 273 21.06 -22.52 -14.84
N GLY A 274 21.37 -23.35 -13.85
CA GLY A 274 21.92 -24.68 -14.10
C GLY A 274 20.91 -25.77 -13.72
N TYR A 275 21.02 -26.37 -12.53
CA TYR A 275 20.08 -27.41 -12.10
C TYR A 275 18.61 -26.95 -12.06
N GLY A 276 18.33 -25.66 -11.84
CA GLY A 276 16.96 -25.14 -11.93
C GLY A 276 16.34 -25.30 -13.33
N VAL A 277 17.15 -25.29 -14.39
CA VAL A 277 16.69 -25.48 -15.78
C VAL A 277 16.12 -26.88 -15.99
N ASP A 278 16.70 -27.90 -15.39
CA ASP A 278 16.18 -29.27 -15.46
C ASP A 278 14.81 -29.40 -14.79
N ILE A 279 14.61 -28.71 -13.67
CA ILE A 279 13.31 -28.66 -12.98
C ILE A 279 12.27 -27.99 -13.88
N LEU A 280 12.65 -26.87 -14.49
CA LEU A 280 11.79 -26.14 -15.42
C LEU A 280 11.43 -26.99 -16.65
N LYS A 281 12.38 -27.75 -17.21
CA LYS A 281 12.15 -28.69 -18.33
C LYS A 281 11.21 -29.82 -17.96
N ALA A 282 11.42 -30.47 -16.80
CA ALA A 282 10.52 -31.52 -16.33
C ALA A 282 9.11 -30.98 -16.05
N SER A 283 9.01 -29.75 -15.56
CA SER A 283 7.75 -29.04 -15.34
C SER A 283 6.97 -28.82 -16.63
N ALA A 284 7.60 -28.21 -17.64
CA ALA A 284 6.99 -28.04 -18.96
C ALA A 284 6.64 -29.40 -19.59
N GLY A 285 7.53 -30.38 -19.43
CA GLY A 285 7.33 -31.74 -19.92
C GLY A 285 6.09 -32.42 -19.34
N LEU A 286 5.79 -32.26 -18.05
CA LEU A 286 4.55 -32.77 -17.45
C LEU A 286 3.29 -32.15 -18.10
N PHE A 287 3.30 -30.83 -18.31
CA PHE A 287 2.19 -30.13 -18.97
C PHE A 287 1.99 -30.55 -20.42
N GLN A 288 3.08 -30.84 -21.13
CA GLN A 288 3.02 -31.33 -22.50
C GLN A 288 2.55 -32.77 -22.54
N LEU A 289 3.18 -33.67 -21.76
CA LEU A 289 2.84 -35.09 -21.67
C LEU A 289 1.34 -35.30 -21.45
N PHE A 290 0.76 -34.62 -20.47
CA PHE A 290 -0.62 -34.83 -20.07
C PHE A 290 -1.63 -33.86 -20.68
N ASN A 291 -1.24 -33.10 -21.72
CA ASN A 291 -2.11 -32.15 -22.38
C ASN A 291 -3.39 -32.82 -22.93
N GLY A 292 -4.56 -32.37 -22.48
CA GLY A 292 -5.86 -32.94 -22.89
C GLY A 292 -6.15 -34.33 -22.32
N THR A 293 -5.41 -34.78 -21.29
CA THR A 293 -5.73 -35.97 -20.48
C THR A 293 -6.32 -35.56 -19.13
N SER A 294 -6.95 -36.48 -18.40
CA SER A 294 -7.45 -36.19 -17.05
C SER A 294 -6.36 -36.23 -15.97
N LEU A 295 -5.16 -36.75 -16.29
CA LEU A 295 -4.10 -37.11 -15.34
C LEU A 295 -3.49 -35.91 -14.59
N LEU A 296 -3.55 -34.68 -15.14
CA LEU A 296 -3.10 -33.46 -14.46
C LEU A 296 -4.17 -32.80 -13.56
N SER A 297 -5.45 -33.06 -13.83
CA SER A 297 -6.59 -32.37 -13.21
C SER A 297 -7.40 -33.28 -12.27
N ASN A 298 -6.96 -34.52 -12.06
CA ASN A 298 -7.72 -35.52 -11.35
C ASN A 298 -7.61 -35.37 -9.82
N ALA A 299 -8.61 -34.71 -9.23
CA ALA A 299 -8.75 -34.54 -7.79
C ALA A 299 -9.04 -35.85 -7.00
N ALA A 300 -9.43 -36.94 -7.68
CA ALA A 300 -9.68 -38.26 -7.08
C ALA A 300 -8.45 -39.18 -7.12
N SER A 301 -7.43 -38.86 -7.91
CA SER A 301 -6.14 -39.56 -7.88
C SER A 301 -5.29 -39.04 -6.72
N ALA A 302 -4.48 -39.89 -6.09
CA ALA A 302 -3.50 -39.47 -5.07
C ALA A 302 -2.36 -38.59 -5.64
N ASN A 303 -2.54 -38.01 -6.83
CA ASN A 303 -1.54 -37.26 -7.57
C ASN A 303 -1.52 -35.80 -7.13
N ASN A 304 -0.47 -35.43 -6.41
CA ASN A 304 -0.25 -34.06 -5.92
C ASN A 304 0.30 -33.10 -6.99
N PHE A 305 -0.07 -33.28 -8.27
CA PHE A 305 0.33 -32.36 -9.34
C PHE A 305 -0.21 -30.94 -9.12
N GLN A 306 -1.23 -30.75 -8.27
CA GLN A 306 -1.73 -29.43 -7.89
C GLN A 306 -0.67 -28.57 -7.16
N ILE A 307 0.11 -29.16 -6.24
CA ILE A 307 1.18 -28.44 -5.54
C ILE A 307 2.27 -28.03 -6.53
N PHE A 308 2.64 -28.95 -7.42
CA PHE A 308 3.53 -28.67 -8.55
C PHE A 308 3.01 -27.48 -9.37
N GLN A 309 1.76 -27.53 -9.85
CA GLN A 309 1.16 -26.49 -10.69
C GLN A 309 1.19 -25.12 -10.00
N ASN A 310 0.75 -25.05 -8.74
CA ASN A 310 0.71 -23.79 -8.00
C ASN A 310 2.11 -23.22 -7.75
N SER A 311 3.07 -24.08 -7.45
CA SER A 311 4.44 -23.67 -7.12
C SER A 311 5.19 -23.19 -8.37
N ILE A 312 5.12 -23.92 -9.48
CA ILE A 312 5.88 -23.58 -10.68
C ILE A 312 5.45 -22.24 -11.27
N TYR A 313 4.15 -21.91 -11.27
CA TYR A 313 3.68 -20.60 -11.70
C TYR A 313 4.26 -19.46 -10.87
N THR A 314 4.44 -19.67 -9.56
CA THR A 314 5.06 -18.68 -8.67
C THR A 314 6.56 -18.54 -8.96
N TYR A 315 7.24 -19.65 -9.24
CA TYR A 315 8.67 -19.65 -9.51
C TYR A 315 9.04 -19.06 -10.88
N LEU A 316 8.12 -19.04 -11.86
CA LEU A 316 8.34 -18.30 -13.11
C LEU A 316 8.72 -16.83 -12.82
N ASP A 317 7.92 -16.14 -11.98
CA ASP A 317 8.12 -14.72 -11.66
C ASP A 317 9.22 -14.49 -10.63
N LYS A 318 9.29 -15.33 -9.58
CA LYS A 318 10.20 -15.11 -8.45
C LYS A 318 11.62 -15.63 -8.68
N ASN A 319 11.78 -16.71 -9.45
CA ASN A 319 13.07 -17.40 -9.58
C ASN A 319 13.64 -17.28 -11.00
N TYR A 320 12.88 -17.64 -12.03
CA TYR A 320 13.43 -17.74 -13.39
C TYR A 320 13.50 -16.39 -14.13
N LEU A 321 12.44 -15.57 -14.07
CA LEU A 321 12.41 -14.28 -14.76
C LEU A 321 13.50 -13.29 -14.30
N PRO A 322 13.80 -13.15 -13.00
CA PRO A 322 14.81 -12.18 -12.54
C PRO A 322 16.22 -12.48 -13.04
N VAL A 323 16.53 -13.76 -13.34
CA VAL A 323 17.88 -14.20 -13.71
C VAL A 323 18.14 -14.18 -15.22
N LEU A 324 17.35 -13.42 -15.97
CA LEU A 324 17.48 -13.28 -17.43
C LEU A 324 17.76 -11.83 -17.82
N TYR A 325 18.64 -11.60 -18.78
CA TYR A 325 18.72 -10.36 -19.55
C TYR A 325 18.46 -10.69 -21.01
N LYS A 326 17.29 -10.30 -21.53
CA LYS A 326 16.81 -10.77 -22.85
C LYS A 326 16.95 -12.31 -22.97
N ASN A 327 17.64 -12.80 -23.98
CA ASN A 327 17.95 -14.21 -24.20
C ASN A 327 19.29 -14.65 -23.59
N GLU A 328 19.71 -14.08 -22.47
CA GLU A 328 20.90 -14.47 -21.70
C GLU A 328 20.54 -14.77 -20.25
N VAL A 329 21.19 -15.76 -19.65
CA VAL A 329 21.10 -16.01 -18.20
C VAL A 329 22.18 -15.22 -17.46
N LEU A 330 21.88 -14.83 -16.22
CA LEU A 330 22.90 -14.27 -15.32
C LEU A 330 23.81 -15.42 -14.84
N ASP A 331 25.04 -15.47 -15.34
CA ASP A 331 25.97 -16.59 -15.14
C ASP A 331 26.28 -16.92 -13.67
N MET A 332 26.15 -15.94 -12.77
CA MET A 332 26.25 -16.17 -11.32
C MET A 332 25.27 -17.25 -10.80
N THR A 333 24.26 -17.60 -11.59
CA THR A 333 23.24 -18.62 -11.26
C THR A 333 23.46 -19.97 -11.95
N ARG A 334 24.58 -20.18 -12.66
CA ARG A 334 24.92 -21.42 -13.40
C ARG A 334 25.85 -22.36 -12.64
N GLY A 335 26.34 -21.99 -11.46
CA GLY A 335 27.32 -22.77 -10.69
C GLY A 335 28.55 -23.10 -11.54
N ARG A 336 29.03 -24.35 -11.49
CA ARG A 336 30.20 -24.79 -12.28
C ARG A 336 29.97 -24.78 -13.80
N GLY A 337 28.70 -24.67 -14.23
CA GLY A 337 28.32 -24.69 -15.64
C GLY A 337 28.92 -23.55 -16.46
N ILE A 338 29.31 -22.43 -15.85
CA ILE A 338 29.99 -21.30 -16.55
C ILE A 338 31.28 -21.72 -17.27
N THR A 339 31.89 -22.83 -16.84
CA THR A 339 33.17 -23.33 -17.40
C THR A 339 33.00 -24.39 -18.48
N SER A 340 31.78 -24.79 -18.82
CA SER A 340 31.52 -25.72 -19.92
C SER A 340 31.24 -24.96 -21.23
N ASN A 341 31.85 -25.40 -22.33
CA ASN A 341 31.59 -24.87 -23.67
C ASN A 341 30.55 -25.66 -24.46
N ALA A 342 29.90 -26.66 -23.84
CA ALA A 342 28.90 -27.50 -24.49
C ALA A 342 27.60 -26.74 -24.78
N GLN A 343 27.26 -25.73 -23.95
CA GLN A 343 26.09 -24.88 -24.12
C GLN A 343 26.44 -23.43 -23.78
N SER A 344 26.12 -22.51 -24.68
CA SER A 344 26.32 -21.08 -24.44
C SER A 344 25.34 -20.55 -23.37
N ASN A 345 25.56 -19.33 -22.87
CA ASN A 345 24.60 -18.72 -21.94
C ASN A 345 23.24 -18.50 -22.63
N GLU A 346 23.23 -18.23 -23.93
CA GLU A 346 22.02 -18.01 -24.72
C GLU A 346 21.26 -19.31 -24.97
N ASP A 347 21.97 -20.43 -25.20
CA ASP A 347 21.34 -21.74 -25.37
C ASP A 347 20.55 -22.13 -24.11
N VAL A 348 21.12 -21.84 -22.94
CA VAL A 348 20.46 -22.05 -21.64
C VAL A 348 19.25 -21.13 -21.49
N ALA A 349 19.40 -19.83 -21.79
CA ALA A 349 18.31 -18.86 -21.70
C ALA A 349 17.16 -19.19 -22.67
N ASN A 350 17.46 -19.55 -23.92
CA ASN A 350 16.47 -19.96 -24.91
C ASN A 350 15.72 -21.21 -24.45
N THR A 351 16.43 -22.15 -23.83
CA THR A 351 15.80 -23.31 -23.19
C THR A 351 14.87 -22.88 -22.06
N MET A 352 15.30 -21.97 -21.17
CA MET A 352 14.45 -21.45 -20.10
C MET A 352 13.22 -20.73 -20.65
N LEU A 353 13.38 -19.78 -21.57
CA LEU A 353 12.31 -19.00 -22.18
C LEU A 353 11.27 -19.88 -22.88
N TYR A 354 11.71 -20.91 -23.60
CA TYR A 354 10.79 -21.90 -24.19
C TYR A 354 9.96 -22.60 -23.12
N ASN A 355 10.59 -23.14 -22.07
CA ASN A 355 9.86 -23.88 -21.05
C ASN A 355 8.97 -22.96 -20.19
N MET A 356 9.40 -21.73 -19.91
CA MET A 356 8.58 -20.69 -19.28
C MET A 356 7.35 -20.38 -20.13
N TYR A 357 7.49 -20.28 -21.46
CA TYR A 357 6.38 -20.09 -22.38
C TYR A 357 5.41 -21.26 -22.30
N ILE A 358 5.88 -22.50 -22.43
CA ILE A 358 5.03 -23.70 -22.36
C ILE A 358 4.22 -23.76 -21.06
N ILE A 359 4.86 -23.47 -19.92
CA ILE A 359 4.20 -23.47 -18.60
C ILE A 359 3.18 -22.33 -18.50
N SER A 360 3.55 -21.10 -18.87
CA SER A 360 2.66 -19.94 -18.75
C SER A 360 1.41 -20.08 -19.61
N GLN A 361 1.51 -20.76 -20.76
CA GLN A 361 0.37 -21.08 -21.61
C GLN A 361 -0.70 -21.97 -20.95
N LYS A 362 -0.43 -22.56 -19.78
CA LYS A 362 -1.38 -23.39 -19.03
C LYS A 362 -2.18 -22.63 -17.98
N LYS A 363 -1.86 -21.36 -17.70
CA LYS A 363 -2.62 -20.50 -16.77
C LYS A 363 -3.08 -19.23 -17.48
N ALA A 364 -4.39 -19.03 -17.59
CA ALA A 364 -4.99 -17.94 -18.37
C ALA A 364 -4.39 -16.55 -18.05
N ALA A 365 -4.23 -16.23 -16.76
CA ALA A 365 -3.66 -14.97 -16.29
C ALA A 365 -2.18 -14.74 -16.66
N LEU A 366 -1.44 -15.79 -17.03
CA LEU A 366 -0.02 -15.70 -17.39
C LEU A 366 0.23 -15.71 -18.90
N LYS A 367 -0.76 -16.10 -19.72
CA LYS A 367 -0.58 -16.28 -21.18
C LYS A 367 -0.04 -15.04 -21.86
N GLU A 368 -0.77 -13.92 -21.78
CA GLU A 368 -0.42 -12.68 -22.46
C GLU A 368 0.86 -12.05 -21.87
N PRO A 369 1.02 -11.89 -20.53
CA PRO A 369 2.24 -11.33 -19.98
C PRO A 369 3.50 -12.09 -20.39
N TYR A 370 3.49 -13.42 -20.32
CA TYR A 370 4.65 -14.23 -20.70
C TYR A 370 4.87 -14.28 -22.21
N SER A 371 3.82 -14.24 -23.02
CA SER A 371 3.98 -14.07 -24.47
C SER A 371 4.75 -12.79 -24.81
N ASN A 372 4.40 -11.66 -24.18
CA ASN A 372 5.11 -10.38 -24.36
C ASN A 372 6.55 -10.45 -23.85
N ILE A 373 6.76 -11.00 -22.65
CA ILE A 373 8.10 -11.16 -22.05
C ILE A 373 9.01 -12.01 -22.93
N ILE A 374 8.55 -13.18 -23.36
CA ILE A 374 9.39 -14.11 -24.13
C ILE A 374 9.63 -13.58 -25.54
N LYS A 375 8.61 -13.04 -26.22
CA LYS A 375 8.77 -12.47 -27.56
C LYS A 375 9.77 -11.32 -27.54
N SER A 376 9.61 -10.37 -26.62
CA SER A 376 10.52 -9.23 -26.51
C SER A 376 11.94 -9.65 -26.11
N ALA A 377 12.10 -10.66 -25.25
CA ALA A 377 13.41 -11.19 -24.86
C ALA A 377 14.18 -11.80 -26.04
N ILE A 378 13.51 -12.45 -27.00
CA ILE A 378 14.17 -13.11 -28.14
C ILE A 378 14.18 -12.26 -29.41
N TYR A 379 13.37 -11.19 -29.52
CA TYR A 379 13.12 -10.49 -30.78
C TYR A 379 14.40 -10.06 -31.51
N ASP A 380 15.26 -9.25 -30.86
CA ASP A 380 16.51 -8.77 -31.47
C ASP A 380 17.44 -9.94 -31.82
N SER A 381 17.59 -10.90 -30.89
CA SER A 381 18.46 -12.06 -31.08
C SER A 381 18.02 -12.98 -32.21
N SER A 382 16.71 -13.05 -32.48
CA SER A 382 16.12 -13.88 -33.53
C SER A 382 16.43 -13.41 -34.94
N LEU A 383 16.91 -12.17 -35.08
CA LEU A 383 17.37 -11.61 -36.35
C LEU A 383 18.75 -12.13 -36.76
N ARG A 384 19.48 -12.76 -35.84
CA ARG A 384 20.80 -13.36 -36.12
C ARG A 384 20.64 -14.72 -36.79
N SER A 385 21.50 -15.02 -37.76
CA SER A 385 21.43 -16.24 -38.56
C SER A 385 21.67 -17.53 -37.76
N ASP A 386 22.32 -17.44 -36.61
CA ASP A 386 22.70 -18.57 -35.76
C ASP A 386 21.75 -18.81 -34.58
N PHE A 387 20.76 -17.93 -34.35
CA PHE A 387 19.86 -17.99 -33.20
C PHE A 387 19.21 -19.38 -33.00
N TYR A 388 18.73 -19.99 -34.08
CA TYR A 388 18.02 -21.27 -34.03
C TYR A 388 18.93 -22.50 -34.07
N LYS A 389 20.25 -22.33 -34.26
CA LYS A 389 21.20 -23.41 -34.63
C LYS A 389 21.19 -24.59 -33.65
N ASN A 390 21.13 -24.31 -32.36
CA ASN A 390 21.20 -25.32 -31.29
C ASN A 390 19.83 -25.70 -30.72
N MET A 391 18.73 -25.18 -31.29
CA MET A 391 17.38 -25.45 -30.79
C MET A 391 16.84 -26.80 -31.25
N THR A 392 15.88 -27.33 -30.50
CA THR A 392 15.00 -28.38 -31.01
C THR A 392 14.01 -27.84 -32.03
N ILE A 393 13.54 -28.70 -32.95
CA ILE A 393 12.48 -28.35 -33.91
C ILE A 393 11.26 -27.75 -33.19
N PRO A 394 10.69 -28.37 -32.13
CA PRO A 394 9.57 -27.78 -31.41
C PRO A 394 9.88 -26.44 -30.74
N GLN A 395 11.11 -26.22 -30.25
CA GLN A 395 11.53 -24.90 -29.74
C GLN A 395 11.53 -23.86 -30.86
N ALA A 396 12.18 -24.16 -31.99
CA ALA A 396 12.26 -23.26 -33.14
C ALA A 396 10.86 -22.93 -33.70
N GLN A 397 10.00 -23.93 -33.89
CA GLN A 397 8.60 -23.76 -34.32
C GLN A 397 7.81 -22.85 -33.37
N THR A 398 8.00 -23.04 -32.06
CA THR A 398 7.30 -22.25 -31.04
C THR A 398 7.74 -20.79 -31.09
N PHE A 399 9.04 -20.53 -31.19
CA PHE A 399 9.56 -19.17 -31.30
C PHE A 399 9.21 -18.50 -32.62
N GLN A 400 9.27 -19.20 -33.76
CA GLN A 400 8.80 -18.67 -35.04
C GLN A 400 7.32 -18.28 -34.98
N SER A 401 6.48 -19.13 -34.39
CA SER A 401 5.05 -18.83 -34.21
C SER A 401 4.82 -17.60 -33.33
N LEU A 402 5.55 -17.50 -32.21
CA LEU A 402 5.47 -16.36 -31.31
C LEU A 402 5.97 -15.05 -31.96
N LEU A 403 7.05 -15.13 -32.73
CA LEU A 403 7.62 -13.98 -33.43
C LEU A 403 6.72 -13.49 -34.56
N ALA A 404 6.03 -14.40 -35.26
CA ALA A 404 5.11 -14.10 -36.34
C ALA A 404 3.79 -13.45 -35.87
N ASP A 405 3.37 -13.69 -34.62
CA ASP A 405 2.14 -13.11 -34.08
C ASP A 405 2.28 -11.60 -33.84
N THR A 406 1.72 -10.79 -34.72
CA THR A 406 1.81 -9.32 -34.66
C THR A 406 1.02 -8.68 -33.53
N THR A 407 0.17 -9.44 -32.83
CA THR A 407 -0.62 -8.94 -31.68
C THR A 407 0.19 -8.88 -30.39
N ILE A 408 1.32 -9.61 -30.33
CA ILE A 408 2.20 -9.69 -29.17
C ILE A 408 3.34 -8.66 -29.32
N SER A 409 3.59 -7.90 -28.25
CA SER A 409 4.62 -6.85 -28.25
C SER A 409 6.02 -7.44 -28.38
N LYS A 410 6.86 -6.76 -29.15
CA LYS A 410 8.31 -7.03 -29.26
C LYS A 410 9.17 -6.13 -28.36
N THR A 411 8.54 -5.19 -27.66
CA THR A 411 9.25 -4.20 -26.84
C THR A 411 9.63 -4.83 -25.50
N TYR A 412 10.92 -4.80 -25.18
CA TYR A 412 11.43 -5.26 -23.89
C TYR A 412 11.03 -4.27 -22.80
N SER A 413 10.67 -4.78 -21.61
CA SER A 413 10.27 -3.93 -20.47
C SER A 413 11.42 -3.02 -20.04
N ASP A 414 11.08 -1.77 -19.75
CA ASP A 414 11.97 -0.77 -19.16
C ASP A 414 11.74 -0.58 -17.65
N ASP A 415 11.04 -1.51 -17.01
CA ASP A 415 10.75 -1.45 -15.58
C ASP A 415 12.05 -1.57 -14.77
N LYS A 416 12.32 -0.54 -13.96
CA LYS A 416 13.35 -0.61 -12.91
C LYS A 416 12.91 -1.62 -11.85
N LYS A 417 13.79 -2.56 -11.53
CA LYS A 417 13.56 -3.53 -10.47
C LYS A 417 14.87 -3.90 -9.79
N ASN A 418 14.91 -3.78 -8.48
CA ASN A 418 15.98 -4.30 -7.66
C ASN A 418 15.50 -5.53 -6.89
N THR A 419 16.32 -6.56 -6.79
CA THR A 419 15.97 -7.82 -6.13
C THR A 419 17.17 -8.38 -5.39
N MET A 420 17.05 -8.45 -4.06
CA MET A 420 17.96 -9.21 -3.21
C MET A 420 17.44 -10.64 -3.05
N MET A 421 18.14 -11.60 -3.66
CA MET A 421 17.98 -13.03 -3.41
C MET A 421 18.85 -13.40 -2.21
N SER A 422 18.37 -13.07 -1.02
CA SER A 422 19.10 -13.18 0.25
C SER A 422 19.68 -14.57 0.45
N TRP A 423 18.92 -15.65 0.27
CA TRP A 423 19.41 -17.02 0.41
C TRP A 423 20.54 -17.37 -0.56
N ALA A 424 20.47 -16.91 -1.81
CA ALA A 424 21.53 -17.09 -2.80
C ALA A 424 22.72 -16.13 -2.62
N ARG A 425 22.61 -15.12 -1.75
CA ARG A 425 23.60 -14.03 -1.61
C ARG A 425 23.83 -13.30 -2.94
N GLN A 426 22.74 -13.09 -3.68
CA GLN A 426 22.78 -12.47 -5.00
C GLN A 426 21.91 -11.22 -5.05
N MET A 427 22.43 -10.17 -5.66
CA MET A 427 21.69 -8.94 -5.93
C MET A 427 21.53 -8.80 -7.45
N ILE A 428 20.32 -8.48 -7.88
CA ILE A 428 19.98 -8.23 -9.27
C ILE A 428 19.38 -6.83 -9.36
N ASP A 429 20.01 -5.96 -10.13
CA ASP A 429 19.50 -4.64 -10.45
C ASP A 429 19.18 -4.56 -11.94
N ARG A 430 17.89 -4.54 -12.27
CA ARG A 430 17.40 -4.34 -13.63
C ARG A 430 17.04 -2.88 -13.79
N ASN A 431 17.54 -2.28 -14.86
CA ASN A 431 17.14 -0.98 -15.35
C ASN A 431 16.75 -1.08 -16.84
N LYS A 432 16.33 0.03 -17.43
CA LYS A 432 15.91 0.15 -18.84
C LYS A 432 16.92 -0.45 -19.80
N ASP A 433 18.18 -0.08 -19.67
CA ASP A 433 19.22 -0.41 -20.66
C ASP A 433 20.15 -1.54 -20.21
N TYR A 434 20.18 -1.85 -18.90
CA TYR A 434 21.10 -2.84 -18.35
C TYR A 434 20.48 -3.71 -17.25
N VAL A 435 21.09 -4.87 -17.02
CA VAL A 435 20.95 -5.65 -15.79
C VAL A 435 22.33 -5.82 -15.16
N ALA A 436 22.46 -5.52 -13.87
CA ALA A 436 23.64 -5.82 -13.07
C ALA A 436 23.36 -6.99 -12.13
N GLY A 437 24.23 -7.99 -12.13
CA GLY A 437 24.17 -9.13 -11.22
C GLY A 437 25.41 -9.14 -10.33
N LEU A 438 25.22 -9.19 -9.01
CA LEU A 438 26.29 -9.28 -8.03
C LEU A 438 26.19 -10.61 -7.28
N SER A 439 27.30 -11.35 -7.26
CA SER A 439 27.42 -12.65 -6.61
C SER A 439 28.30 -12.57 -5.37
N MET A 440 27.73 -12.91 -4.21
CA MET A 440 28.42 -12.94 -2.91
C MET A 440 28.34 -14.34 -2.28
N PHE A 441 29.08 -14.54 -1.19
CA PHE A 441 29.18 -15.81 -0.48
C PHE A 441 29.17 -15.57 1.03
N SER A 442 28.89 -16.63 1.81
CA SER A 442 28.73 -16.55 3.25
C SER A 442 29.13 -17.88 3.92
N LYS A 443 28.89 -18.03 5.22
CA LYS A 443 28.97 -19.35 5.88
C LYS A 443 28.06 -20.40 5.24
N ASN A 444 26.94 -19.97 4.64
CA ASN A 444 25.89 -20.84 4.11
C ASN A 444 25.88 -20.94 2.58
N ILE A 445 26.62 -20.11 1.87
CA ILE A 445 26.75 -20.13 0.42
C ILE A 445 28.23 -20.19 0.04
N SER A 446 28.61 -21.15 -0.79
CA SER A 446 29.99 -21.34 -1.26
C SER A 446 30.36 -20.26 -2.27
N ALA A 447 31.64 -19.83 -2.29
CA ALA A 447 32.14 -18.88 -3.28
C ALA A 447 32.01 -19.43 -4.72
N PHE A 448 32.19 -20.74 -4.88
CA PHE A 448 32.04 -21.47 -6.12
C PHE A 448 31.85 -22.96 -5.84
N GLU A 449 31.60 -23.73 -6.89
CA GLU A 449 31.51 -25.18 -6.83
C GLU A 449 32.55 -25.81 -7.75
N PHE A 450 33.22 -26.85 -7.25
CA PHE A 450 34.17 -27.70 -7.98
C PHE A 450 33.78 -29.18 -7.82
N ILE A 451 33.31 -29.80 -8.90
CA ILE A 451 32.87 -31.20 -8.95
C ILE A 451 33.25 -31.77 -10.30
N GLY A 452 33.76 -33.00 -10.35
CA GLY A 452 34.04 -33.73 -11.59
C GLY A 452 35.13 -33.09 -12.45
N SER A 453 36.07 -32.37 -11.82
CA SER A 453 37.06 -31.53 -12.51
C SER A 453 36.49 -30.35 -13.31
N GLN A 454 35.27 -29.91 -13.01
CA GLN A 454 34.65 -28.73 -13.60
C GLN A 454 34.85 -27.50 -12.70
N ASN A 455 35.07 -26.33 -13.30
CA ASN A 455 35.28 -25.04 -12.62
C ASN A 455 36.50 -24.97 -11.69
N LYS A 456 37.66 -25.40 -12.20
CA LYS A 456 38.95 -25.48 -11.47
C LYS A 456 39.48 -24.15 -10.91
N THR A 457 39.01 -23.01 -11.44
CA THR A 457 39.54 -21.67 -11.12
C THR A 457 38.46 -20.70 -10.62
N GLY A 458 37.30 -21.20 -10.21
CA GLY A 458 36.14 -20.38 -9.84
C GLY A 458 36.26 -19.56 -8.54
N PHE A 459 37.41 -19.56 -7.87
CA PHE A 459 37.59 -19.03 -6.50
C PHE A 459 36.96 -17.66 -6.22
N TYR A 460 36.95 -16.76 -7.20
CA TYR A 460 36.46 -15.38 -7.02
C TYR A 460 35.03 -15.14 -7.53
N THR A 461 34.34 -16.13 -8.15
CA THR A 461 33.04 -15.93 -8.81
C THR A 461 31.89 -15.57 -7.85
N GLY A 462 32.03 -15.88 -6.56
CA GLY A 462 31.07 -15.53 -5.52
C GLY A 462 31.63 -14.54 -4.48
N THR A 463 32.76 -13.88 -4.74
CA THR A 463 33.46 -13.05 -3.74
C THR A 463 33.15 -11.55 -3.89
N GLY A 464 31.96 -11.23 -4.40
CA GLY A 464 31.60 -9.88 -4.83
C GLY A 464 31.88 -9.62 -6.32
N ALA A 465 31.77 -10.65 -7.16
CA ALA A 465 31.88 -10.49 -8.61
C ALA A 465 30.61 -9.81 -9.15
N LEU A 466 30.80 -8.72 -9.89
CA LEU A 466 29.76 -7.88 -10.48
C LEU A 466 29.77 -8.06 -12.00
N SER A 467 28.65 -8.52 -12.56
CA SER A 467 28.44 -8.70 -14.00
C SER A 467 27.44 -7.65 -14.50
N LEU A 468 27.80 -6.93 -15.57
CA LEU A 468 26.93 -5.93 -16.20
C LEU A 468 26.49 -6.41 -17.60
N TYR A 469 25.20 -6.50 -17.83
CA TYR A 469 24.59 -6.90 -19.10
C TYR A 469 23.89 -5.69 -19.71
N ASN A 470 24.46 -5.08 -20.75
CA ASN A 470 23.93 -3.88 -21.43
C ASN A 470 23.76 -4.09 -22.96
N GLY A 471 23.78 -5.35 -23.39
CA GLY A 471 23.62 -5.73 -24.80
C GLY A 471 24.88 -5.63 -25.65
N ASP A 472 26.06 -5.40 -25.04
CA ASP A 472 27.36 -5.41 -25.75
C ASP A 472 27.95 -6.81 -25.96
N GLU A 473 27.26 -7.85 -25.49
CA GLU A 473 27.62 -9.26 -25.66
C GLU A 473 28.97 -9.67 -25.02
N SER A 474 29.54 -8.83 -24.14
CA SER A 474 30.87 -9.02 -23.53
C SER A 474 31.02 -10.24 -22.62
N LEU A 475 29.94 -10.82 -22.12
CA LEU A 475 29.96 -12.00 -21.24
C LEU A 475 29.71 -13.31 -21.99
N ARG A 476 29.62 -13.26 -23.33
CA ARG A 476 29.31 -14.43 -24.17
C ARG A 476 30.56 -15.10 -24.73
N GLY A 477 30.35 -16.28 -25.30
CA GLY A 477 31.37 -17.01 -26.04
C GLY A 477 32.58 -17.36 -25.18
N ASP A 478 33.77 -16.98 -25.63
CA ASP A 478 35.05 -17.34 -25.01
C ASP A 478 35.45 -16.41 -23.83
N TYR A 479 34.49 -15.80 -23.12
CA TYR A 479 34.75 -14.94 -21.95
C TYR A 479 35.49 -15.68 -20.83
N TYR A 480 34.88 -16.70 -20.21
CA TYR A 480 35.48 -17.42 -19.08
C TYR A 480 36.87 -18.03 -19.34
N PRO A 481 37.15 -18.68 -20.48
CA PRO A 481 38.49 -19.22 -20.71
C PRO A 481 39.55 -18.14 -20.86
N THR A 482 39.20 -16.93 -21.32
CA THR A 482 40.18 -15.87 -21.65
C THR A 482 40.25 -14.76 -20.60
N VAL A 483 39.19 -14.53 -19.83
CA VAL A 483 39.22 -13.61 -18.69
C VAL A 483 40.13 -14.19 -17.61
N ASN A 484 41.01 -13.36 -17.05
CA ASN A 484 41.70 -13.76 -15.82
C ASN A 484 40.66 -13.94 -14.69
N MET A 485 40.42 -15.20 -14.30
CA MET A 485 39.44 -15.57 -13.27
C MET A 485 39.74 -15.04 -11.87
N ALA A 486 40.96 -14.56 -11.62
CA ALA A 486 41.29 -13.83 -10.39
C ALA A 486 41.01 -12.32 -10.48
N MET A 487 40.66 -11.81 -11.66
CA MET A 487 40.38 -10.40 -11.96
C MET A 487 38.95 -10.19 -12.48
N LEU A 488 37.96 -10.81 -11.84
CA LEU A 488 36.56 -10.59 -12.17
C LEU A 488 36.12 -9.20 -11.68
N PRO A 489 35.34 -8.42 -12.47
CA PRO A 489 34.90 -7.08 -12.05
C PRO A 489 34.17 -7.10 -10.70
N GLY A 490 34.35 -6.05 -9.91
CA GLY A 490 33.78 -5.92 -8.56
C GLY A 490 34.59 -6.60 -7.45
N THR A 491 35.43 -7.59 -7.75
CA THR A 491 36.19 -8.35 -6.75
C THR A 491 37.34 -7.54 -6.14
N THR A 492 37.72 -7.91 -4.91
CA THR A 492 39.02 -7.54 -4.34
C THR A 492 39.85 -8.83 -4.25
N THR A 493 41.06 -8.82 -4.77
CA THR A 493 41.82 -10.03 -5.09
C THR A 493 43.30 -9.83 -4.77
N ASP A 494 43.94 -10.90 -4.34
CA ASP A 494 45.38 -11.06 -4.20
C ASP A 494 45.98 -11.95 -5.29
N MET A 495 45.18 -12.26 -6.33
CA MET A 495 45.56 -13.03 -7.52
C MET A 495 45.86 -14.52 -7.27
N LYS A 496 45.57 -15.04 -6.07
CA LYS A 496 45.88 -16.42 -5.69
C LYS A 496 44.93 -17.43 -6.34
N LEU A 497 45.46 -18.33 -7.15
CA LEU A 497 44.72 -19.44 -7.77
C LEU A 497 45.37 -20.79 -7.41
N PRO A 498 45.01 -21.39 -6.25
CA PRO A 498 45.51 -22.71 -5.89
C PRO A 498 45.09 -23.78 -6.91
N ALA A 499 45.93 -24.79 -7.12
CA ALA A 499 45.54 -25.96 -7.92
C ALA A 499 44.56 -26.84 -7.13
N LEU A 500 43.43 -27.19 -7.75
CA LEU A 500 42.46 -28.14 -7.20
C LEU A 500 42.74 -29.55 -7.69
N THR A 501 42.60 -30.53 -6.79
CA THR A 501 42.77 -31.96 -7.10
C THR A 501 41.48 -32.74 -6.79
N ALA A 502 41.50 -34.05 -7.02
CA ALA A 502 40.38 -34.91 -6.65
C ALA A 502 40.04 -34.86 -5.14
N ALA A 503 40.98 -34.48 -4.27
CA ALA A 503 40.74 -34.32 -2.83
C ALA A 503 39.78 -33.17 -2.51
N GLU A 504 39.73 -32.13 -3.34
CA GLU A 504 38.83 -30.99 -3.20
C GLU A 504 37.49 -31.19 -3.90
N ASN A 505 37.27 -32.33 -4.55
CA ASN A 505 36.02 -32.62 -5.26
C ASN A 505 34.82 -32.60 -4.29
N ASN A 506 33.78 -31.81 -4.58
CA ASN A 506 32.63 -31.52 -3.70
C ASN A 506 32.98 -30.74 -2.41
N LYS A 507 34.18 -30.16 -2.28
CA LYS A 507 34.50 -29.29 -1.14
C LYS A 507 33.66 -28.01 -1.20
N LEU A 508 33.17 -27.57 -0.04
CA LEU A 508 32.50 -26.28 0.13
C LEU A 508 33.53 -25.20 0.47
N PHE A 509 33.54 -24.11 -0.30
CA PHE A 509 34.44 -22.96 -0.15
C PHE A 509 33.67 -21.78 0.46
N SER A 510 33.20 -21.97 1.69
CA SER A 510 32.36 -20.99 2.41
C SER A 510 33.20 -19.87 3.05
N ASN A 511 32.56 -18.72 3.28
CA ASN A 511 33.15 -17.60 4.01
C ASN A 511 33.28 -17.91 5.51
N THR A 512 34.23 -17.28 6.20
CA THR A 512 34.26 -17.26 7.68
C THR A 512 33.27 -16.25 8.26
N GLU A 513 32.97 -15.22 7.48
CA GLU A 513 32.10 -14.12 7.88
C GLU A 513 30.63 -14.42 7.56
N SER A 514 29.74 -14.01 8.48
CA SER A 514 28.29 -14.12 8.28
C SER A 514 27.67 -12.90 7.63
N TRP A 515 28.32 -11.73 7.72
CA TRP A 515 27.81 -10.50 7.15
C TRP A 515 27.88 -10.54 5.61
N SER A 516 26.80 -10.98 4.99
CA SER A 516 26.67 -11.10 3.54
C SER A 516 25.20 -11.10 3.18
N GLY A 517 24.74 -10.07 2.48
CA GLY A 517 23.34 -9.91 2.15
C GLY A 517 23.06 -8.52 1.58
N GLY A 518 21.86 -8.02 1.79
CA GLY A 518 21.49 -6.70 1.28
C GLY A 518 20.09 -6.28 1.67
N ILE A 519 19.72 -5.10 1.19
CA ILE A 519 18.41 -4.48 1.35
C ILE A 519 17.87 -4.06 -0.01
N SER A 520 16.57 -4.24 -0.21
CA SER A 520 15.90 -3.83 -1.44
C SER A 520 14.52 -3.28 -1.12
N ASP A 521 14.17 -2.13 -1.71
CA ASP A 521 12.79 -1.61 -1.65
C ASP A 521 11.93 -2.03 -2.85
N GLY A 522 12.49 -2.85 -3.75
CA GLY A 522 11.91 -3.31 -5.01
C GLY A 522 12.36 -2.51 -6.24
N ILE A 523 12.89 -1.30 -6.06
CA ILE A 523 13.32 -0.39 -7.13
C ILE A 523 14.81 -0.12 -7.06
N ASN A 524 15.32 0.21 -5.87
CA ASN A 524 16.73 0.37 -5.58
C ASN A 524 17.14 -0.53 -4.41
N GLY A 525 18.42 -0.65 -4.16
CA GLY A 525 18.90 -1.45 -3.05
C GLY A 525 20.39 -1.34 -2.81
N SER A 526 20.87 -2.08 -1.81
CA SER A 526 22.30 -2.27 -1.61
C SER A 526 22.61 -3.69 -1.21
N ALA A 527 23.84 -4.09 -1.53
CA ALA A 527 24.43 -5.34 -1.11
C ALA A 527 25.67 -5.05 -0.26
N THR A 528 25.99 -5.94 0.68
CA THR A 528 27.10 -5.78 1.61
C THR A 528 27.70 -7.13 1.96
N LEU A 529 29.03 -7.18 2.05
CA LEU A 529 29.82 -8.39 2.24
C LEU A 529 31.02 -8.07 3.13
N ASP A 530 31.16 -8.76 4.25
CA ASP A 530 32.48 -9.03 4.83
C ASP A 530 32.98 -10.32 4.26
N TYR A 531 34.21 -10.36 3.79
CA TYR A 531 34.77 -11.62 3.37
C TYR A 531 36.23 -11.80 3.71
N SER A 532 36.56 -13.07 3.87
CA SER A 532 37.88 -13.62 4.08
C SER A 532 38.13 -14.72 3.05
N MET A 533 39.32 -14.72 2.46
CA MET A 533 39.75 -15.75 1.52
C MET A 533 40.36 -16.99 2.19
N ALA A 534 40.38 -17.04 3.53
CA ALA A 534 41.04 -18.11 4.29
C ALA A 534 40.51 -19.51 3.98
N ASN A 535 39.20 -19.66 3.80
CA ASN A 535 38.57 -20.95 3.46
C ASN A 535 38.40 -21.16 1.95
N VAL A 536 38.79 -20.18 1.12
CA VAL A 536 38.63 -20.21 -0.33
C VAL A 536 39.98 -20.52 -1.01
N THR A 537 40.96 -19.63 -0.84
CA THR A 537 42.32 -19.77 -1.41
C THR A 537 43.40 -19.98 -0.37
N ALA A 538 43.03 -20.15 0.91
CA ALA A 538 43.96 -20.13 2.05
C ALA A 538 44.75 -18.82 2.15
N SER A 539 44.16 -17.70 1.70
CA SER A 539 44.75 -16.38 1.83
C SER A 539 44.27 -15.66 3.09
N SER A 540 45.14 -14.83 3.68
CA SER A 540 44.77 -13.90 4.76
C SER A 540 43.98 -12.67 4.30
N LEU A 541 43.76 -12.50 3.00
CA LEU A 541 43.01 -11.36 2.45
C LEU A 541 41.61 -11.30 3.06
N SER A 542 41.30 -10.15 3.67
CA SER A 542 39.95 -9.79 4.12
C SER A 542 39.59 -8.35 3.74
N ALA A 543 38.30 -8.08 3.58
CA ALA A 543 37.78 -6.73 3.35
C ALA A 543 36.28 -6.62 3.64
N LYS A 544 35.82 -5.37 3.80
CA LYS A 544 34.42 -4.98 3.95
C LYS A 544 33.97 -4.27 2.69
N LYS A 545 33.00 -4.83 1.97
CA LYS A 545 32.54 -4.34 0.66
C LYS A 545 31.05 -4.00 0.69
N SER A 546 30.68 -2.95 -0.03
CA SER A 546 29.28 -2.57 -0.25
C SER A 546 29.06 -2.08 -1.67
N TRP A 547 27.89 -2.39 -2.22
CA TRP A 547 27.41 -1.93 -3.52
C TRP A 547 26.04 -1.31 -3.36
N PHE A 548 25.82 -0.15 -3.95
CA PHE A 548 24.55 0.57 -3.92
C PHE A 548 24.04 0.71 -5.35
N PHE A 549 22.85 0.21 -5.59
CA PHE A 549 22.20 0.17 -6.90
C PHE A 549 21.12 1.26 -6.90
N LEU A 550 21.52 2.44 -7.36
CA LEU A 550 20.64 3.60 -7.52
C LEU A 550 19.93 3.49 -8.87
N ASP A 551 19.40 4.58 -9.42
CA ASP A 551 18.70 4.51 -10.70
C ASP A 551 19.69 4.18 -11.81
N ASP A 552 20.54 5.12 -12.19
CA ASP A 552 21.52 5.04 -13.28
C ASP A 552 22.98 4.97 -12.79
N ILE A 553 23.18 4.85 -11.48
CA ILE A 553 24.51 4.80 -10.85
C ILE A 553 24.63 3.55 -9.97
N ILE A 554 25.71 2.79 -10.14
CA ILE A 554 26.12 1.73 -9.22
C ILE A 554 27.34 2.22 -8.45
N VAL A 555 27.22 2.39 -7.14
CA VAL A 555 28.35 2.81 -6.27
C VAL A 555 28.96 1.60 -5.60
N ALA A 556 30.27 1.41 -5.72
CA ALA A 556 31.01 0.33 -5.07
C ALA A 556 32.05 0.90 -4.10
N MET A 557 32.06 0.37 -2.88
CA MET A 557 32.93 0.83 -1.80
C MET A 557 33.60 -0.35 -1.10
N GLY A 558 34.82 -0.13 -0.61
CA GLY A 558 35.52 -1.07 0.23
C GLY A 558 36.33 -0.39 1.33
N THR A 559 36.45 -1.03 2.49
CA THR A 559 37.31 -0.63 3.62
C THR A 559 37.89 -1.87 4.31
N GLY A 560 38.84 -1.68 5.23
CA GLY A 560 39.42 -2.79 5.99
C GLY A 560 40.22 -3.78 5.14
N ILE A 561 40.64 -3.40 3.92
CA ILE A 561 41.35 -4.30 3.01
C ILE A 561 42.72 -4.60 3.60
N THR A 562 42.90 -5.85 4.03
CA THR A 562 44.08 -6.28 4.76
C THR A 562 44.56 -7.64 4.27
N SER A 563 45.87 -7.81 4.09
CA SER A 563 46.51 -9.09 3.81
C SER A 563 47.93 -9.10 4.37
N THR A 564 48.45 -10.30 4.68
CA THR A 564 49.79 -10.52 5.24
C THR A 564 50.66 -11.42 4.36
N GLU A 565 50.18 -11.83 3.19
CA GLU A 565 50.87 -12.82 2.33
C GLU A 565 51.93 -12.22 1.38
N GLY A 566 52.10 -10.91 1.36
CA GLY A 566 53.00 -10.22 0.43
C GLY A 566 52.54 -10.22 -1.03
N LEU A 567 51.34 -10.76 -1.32
CA LEU A 567 50.75 -10.80 -2.65
C LEU A 567 50.18 -9.43 -3.05
N ASN A 568 50.22 -9.13 -4.35
CA ASN A 568 49.71 -7.87 -4.89
C ASN A 568 48.18 -7.84 -4.80
N THR A 569 47.66 -7.06 -3.85
CA THR A 569 46.22 -6.92 -3.63
C THR A 569 45.68 -5.77 -4.48
N GLN A 570 44.53 -5.99 -5.12
CA GLN A 570 43.86 -4.97 -5.93
C GLN A 570 42.33 -5.15 -5.92
N THR A 571 41.61 -4.07 -6.18
CA THR A 571 40.18 -4.12 -6.52
C THR A 571 40.01 -3.98 -8.02
N ILE A 572 39.17 -4.83 -8.61
CA ILE A 572 38.88 -4.81 -10.04
C ILE A 572 37.66 -3.93 -10.28
N VAL A 573 37.86 -2.78 -10.92
CA VAL A 573 36.75 -1.91 -11.35
C VAL A 573 36.12 -2.50 -12.61
N GLU A 574 36.96 -2.88 -13.57
CA GLU A 574 36.52 -3.44 -14.85
C GLU A 574 37.56 -4.42 -15.44
N ASN A 575 37.05 -5.41 -16.18
CA ASN A 575 37.79 -6.31 -17.06
C ASN A 575 36.83 -6.78 -18.18
N ARG A 576 36.46 -5.84 -19.06
CA ARG A 576 35.40 -5.98 -20.07
C ARG A 576 35.97 -6.57 -21.36
N GLN A 577 35.40 -7.67 -21.83
CA GLN A 577 35.69 -8.18 -23.17
C GLN A 577 35.14 -7.23 -24.24
N LEU A 578 35.94 -6.93 -25.26
CA LEU A 578 35.58 -6.07 -26.38
C LEU A 578 35.37 -6.92 -27.63
N LEU A 579 34.13 -6.98 -28.13
CA LEU A 579 33.86 -7.60 -29.43
C LEU A 579 34.30 -6.71 -30.60
N ASN A 580 34.35 -5.40 -30.39
CA ASN A 580 34.99 -4.45 -31.29
C ASN A 580 36.26 -3.89 -30.62
N PRO A 581 37.47 -4.41 -30.94
CA PRO A 581 38.72 -3.92 -30.38
C PRO A 581 39.00 -2.44 -30.68
N SER A 582 38.30 -1.82 -31.63
CA SER A 582 38.43 -0.39 -31.94
C SER A 582 37.70 0.51 -30.95
N ASN A 583 36.82 -0.02 -30.09
CA ASN A 583 36.12 0.77 -29.09
C ASN A 583 37.11 1.50 -28.17
N THR A 584 36.95 2.82 -28.04
CA THR A 584 37.87 3.65 -27.27
C THR A 584 37.72 3.39 -25.77
N PHE A 585 38.86 3.22 -25.08
CA PHE A 585 38.91 3.23 -23.62
C PHE A 585 39.81 4.38 -23.18
N SER A 586 39.29 5.26 -22.33
CA SER A 586 40.02 6.44 -21.87
C SER A 586 39.92 6.64 -20.37
N VAL A 587 40.97 7.21 -19.78
CA VAL A 587 41.09 7.51 -18.34
C VAL A 587 41.54 8.97 -18.21
N ASN A 588 40.76 9.80 -17.52
CA ASN A 588 40.93 11.27 -17.49
C ASN A 588 41.13 11.87 -18.91
N GLY A 589 40.33 11.41 -19.88
CA GLY A 589 40.42 11.85 -21.28
C GLY A 589 41.60 11.27 -22.07
N GLN A 590 42.56 10.61 -21.42
CA GLN A 590 43.68 9.96 -22.09
C GLN A 590 43.30 8.56 -22.57
N GLU A 591 43.43 8.32 -23.88
CA GLU A 591 43.20 7.00 -24.47
C GLU A 591 44.23 5.96 -24.01
N ILE A 592 43.74 4.74 -23.75
CA ILE A 592 44.53 3.56 -23.43
C ILE A 592 44.64 2.71 -24.71
N PRO A 593 45.82 2.66 -25.34
CA PRO A 593 45.99 1.95 -26.60
C PRO A 593 45.94 0.43 -26.38
N LEU A 594 45.53 -0.30 -27.41
CA LEU A 594 45.67 -1.75 -27.45
C LEU A 594 47.17 -2.11 -27.48
N ALA A 595 47.67 -2.67 -26.40
CA ALA A 595 49.07 -3.05 -26.25
C ALA A 595 49.19 -4.31 -25.38
N GLN A 596 49.89 -5.32 -25.91
CA GLN A 596 50.07 -6.59 -25.18
C GLN A 596 50.94 -6.39 -23.93
N ASN A 597 50.56 -7.02 -22.81
CA ASN A 597 51.31 -7.03 -21.55
C ASN A 597 51.69 -5.63 -21.04
N THR A 598 50.91 -4.61 -21.40
CA THR A 598 51.17 -3.21 -21.05
C THR A 598 50.06 -2.71 -20.15
N THR A 599 50.40 -2.45 -18.89
CA THR A 599 49.52 -1.81 -17.92
C THR A 599 50.03 -0.41 -17.66
N LYS A 600 49.15 0.58 -17.80
CA LYS A 600 49.45 1.97 -17.53
C LYS A 600 48.95 2.38 -16.16
N GLN A 601 49.85 2.89 -15.33
CA GLN A 601 49.48 3.57 -14.10
C GLN A 601 49.06 5.01 -14.41
N VAL A 602 47.87 5.40 -13.95
CA VAL A 602 47.34 6.75 -14.09
C VAL A 602 47.03 7.28 -12.69
N PRO A 603 47.71 8.34 -12.23
CA PRO A 603 47.47 8.92 -10.91
C PRO A 603 46.28 9.89 -10.94
N ASN A 604 45.70 10.14 -9.76
CA ASN A 604 44.66 11.17 -9.55
C ASN A 604 43.48 11.09 -10.54
N VAL A 605 42.99 9.87 -10.79
CA VAL A 605 41.85 9.64 -11.68
C VAL A 605 40.58 10.10 -11.00
N SER A 606 39.77 10.89 -11.73
CA SER A 606 38.41 11.25 -11.35
C SER A 606 37.38 10.54 -12.23
N TRP A 607 37.73 10.17 -13.46
CA TRP A 607 36.84 9.41 -14.34
C TRP A 607 37.56 8.58 -15.40
N ALA A 608 36.86 7.58 -15.92
CA ALA A 608 37.22 6.82 -17.11
C ALA A 608 35.95 6.54 -17.94
N HIS A 609 36.11 6.28 -19.23
CA HIS A 609 35.01 5.97 -20.14
C HIS A 609 35.41 4.87 -21.11
N LEU A 610 34.54 3.88 -21.26
CA LEU A 610 34.62 2.83 -22.26
C LEU A 610 33.47 3.00 -23.26
N ALA A 611 33.81 3.21 -24.52
CA ALA A 611 32.84 3.32 -25.59
C ALA A 611 32.21 1.96 -25.93
N GLY A 612 30.89 1.95 -26.11
CA GLY A 612 30.13 0.85 -26.68
C GLY A 612 30.16 0.86 -28.21
N THR A 613 29.56 -0.16 -28.82
CA THR A 613 29.28 -0.14 -30.28
C THR A 613 28.13 0.83 -30.58
N THR A 614 27.21 0.97 -29.64
CA THR A 614 26.11 1.93 -29.62
C THR A 614 26.15 2.74 -28.32
N SER A 615 25.52 3.91 -28.29
CA SER A 615 25.60 4.82 -27.12
C SER A 615 25.05 4.22 -25.83
N ASN A 616 24.03 3.35 -25.90
CA ASN A 616 23.49 2.64 -24.74
C ASN A 616 24.42 1.55 -24.18
N GLN A 617 25.49 1.19 -24.92
CA GLN A 617 26.51 0.23 -24.50
C GLN A 617 27.73 0.92 -23.86
N ASP A 618 27.79 2.25 -23.86
CA ASP A 618 28.86 3.00 -23.19
C ASP A 618 28.87 2.70 -21.68
N ILE A 619 30.04 2.81 -21.05
CA ILE A 619 30.18 2.67 -19.60
C ILE A 619 31.08 3.78 -19.08
N GLY A 620 30.51 4.65 -18.24
CA GLY A 620 31.24 5.64 -17.47
C GLY A 620 31.72 5.07 -16.13
N TYR A 621 32.89 5.50 -15.68
CA TYR A 621 33.41 5.21 -14.34
C TYR A 621 33.81 6.50 -13.67
N ILE A 622 33.40 6.71 -12.42
CA ILE A 622 33.75 7.89 -11.62
C ILE A 622 34.47 7.46 -10.35
N PHE A 623 35.46 8.25 -9.95
CA PHE A 623 36.23 8.11 -8.73
C PHE A 623 36.00 9.37 -7.88
N PRO A 624 35.02 9.35 -6.95
CA PRO A 624 34.67 10.53 -6.15
C PRO A 624 35.83 11.05 -5.30
N GLN A 625 36.75 10.16 -4.96
CA GLN A 625 38.06 10.50 -4.40
C GLN A 625 39.10 10.22 -5.47
N PHE A 626 39.98 11.19 -5.74
CA PHE A 626 41.06 11.01 -6.70
C PHE A 626 41.84 9.74 -6.40
N THR A 627 41.84 8.80 -7.35
CA THR A 627 42.34 7.44 -7.14
C THR A 627 43.44 7.11 -8.14
N ASN A 628 44.50 6.45 -7.69
CA ASN A 628 45.49 5.89 -8.59
C ASN A 628 44.96 4.58 -9.17
N VAL A 629 45.00 4.42 -10.48
CA VAL A 629 44.49 3.22 -11.16
C VAL A 629 45.52 2.61 -12.09
N ASN A 630 45.40 1.31 -12.30
CA ASN A 630 46.02 0.60 -13.40
C ASN A 630 44.99 0.43 -14.52
N ALA A 631 45.33 0.87 -15.73
CA ALA A 631 44.47 0.75 -16.90
C ALA A 631 45.19 -0.02 -18.02
N PHE A 632 44.49 -0.90 -18.71
CA PHE A 632 45.03 -1.66 -19.82
C PHE A 632 43.99 -1.92 -20.91
N LYS A 633 44.48 -2.13 -22.13
CA LYS A 633 43.71 -2.69 -23.24
C LYS A 633 44.59 -3.73 -23.94
N GLN A 634 44.26 -5.01 -23.84
CA GLN A 634 45.14 -6.10 -24.29
C GLN A 634 44.36 -7.35 -24.72
N THR A 635 44.99 -8.21 -25.53
CA THR A 635 44.46 -9.53 -25.85
C THR A 635 44.87 -10.53 -24.76
N GLN A 636 43.89 -11.24 -24.20
CA GLN A 636 44.08 -12.33 -23.24
C GLN A 636 43.84 -13.67 -23.93
N PHE A 637 44.54 -14.70 -23.47
CA PHE A 637 44.55 -16.03 -24.07
C PHE A 637 44.10 -17.07 -23.04
N GLY A 638 43.45 -18.11 -23.53
CA GLY A 638 42.71 -19.04 -22.69
C GLY A 638 42.54 -20.41 -23.31
N ASN A 639 42.11 -21.38 -22.49
CA ASN A 639 41.69 -22.69 -22.97
C ASN A 639 40.61 -23.26 -22.04
N TRP A 640 39.49 -23.68 -22.63
CA TRP A 640 38.35 -24.25 -21.93
C TRP A 640 38.69 -25.49 -21.08
N ASP A 641 39.64 -26.33 -21.51
CA ASP A 641 40.08 -27.53 -20.76
C ASP A 641 40.75 -27.19 -19.41
N THR A 642 41.38 -26.01 -19.33
CA THR A 642 42.04 -25.55 -18.10
C THR A 642 41.03 -25.20 -17.00
N LEU A 643 39.79 -24.91 -17.39
CA LEU A 643 38.69 -24.63 -16.47
C LEU A 643 37.89 -25.90 -16.13
N ASP A 644 37.67 -26.75 -17.12
CA ASP A 644 36.87 -27.97 -17.01
C ASP A 644 37.45 -29.07 -17.92
N SER A 645 37.88 -30.20 -17.32
CA SER A 645 38.48 -31.34 -18.04
C SER A 645 37.53 -32.03 -19.02
N GLY A 646 36.22 -31.73 -18.98
CA GLY A 646 35.23 -32.26 -19.91
C GLY A 646 35.18 -31.52 -21.24
N ASN A 647 35.85 -30.37 -21.36
CA ASN A 647 35.91 -29.62 -22.60
C ASN A 647 37.01 -30.15 -23.53
N ASP A 648 36.82 -29.96 -24.84
CA ASP A 648 37.90 -30.16 -25.79
C ASP A 648 39.02 -29.14 -25.59
N LEU A 649 40.26 -29.58 -25.84
CA LEU A 649 41.43 -28.69 -25.91
C LEU A 649 41.25 -27.67 -27.04
N LYS A 650 40.84 -26.45 -26.67
CA LYS A 650 40.54 -25.36 -27.59
C LYS A 650 41.17 -24.07 -27.09
N ALA A 651 42.33 -23.72 -27.64
CA ALA A 651 42.95 -22.43 -27.40
C ALA A 651 42.09 -21.30 -28.01
N VAL A 652 41.84 -20.27 -27.22
CA VAL A 652 40.98 -19.13 -27.58
C VAL A 652 41.60 -17.83 -27.07
N SER A 653 41.14 -16.70 -27.60
CA SER A 653 41.63 -15.38 -27.21
C SER A 653 40.55 -14.32 -27.37
N ALA A 654 40.56 -13.31 -26.50
CA ALA A 654 39.67 -12.15 -26.62
C ALA A 654 40.39 -10.86 -26.18
N THR A 655 39.94 -9.72 -26.69
CA THR A 655 40.50 -8.41 -26.31
C THR A 655 39.73 -7.83 -25.14
N TYR A 656 40.43 -7.25 -24.18
CA TYR A 656 39.85 -6.70 -22.96
C TYR A 656 40.27 -5.25 -22.74
N ALA A 657 39.37 -4.44 -22.21
CA ALA A 657 39.69 -3.20 -21.50
C ALA A 657 39.57 -3.46 -19.99
N GLY A 658 40.56 -3.05 -19.21
CA GLY A 658 40.56 -3.28 -17.77
C GLY A 658 41.03 -2.08 -16.97
N LEU A 659 40.48 -1.98 -15.76
CA LEU A 659 40.68 -0.89 -14.82
C LEU A 659 40.74 -1.47 -13.40
N THR A 660 41.85 -1.27 -12.68
CA THR A 660 42.03 -1.76 -11.31
C THR A 660 42.56 -0.70 -10.37
N ILE A 661 42.22 -0.82 -9.09
CA ILE A 661 42.74 0.00 -8.00
C ILE A 661 43.76 -0.84 -7.24
N PRO A 662 45.07 -0.55 -7.34
CA PRO A 662 46.09 -1.28 -6.61
C PRO A 662 46.11 -0.89 -5.12
N HIS A 663 46.10 -1.89 -4.24
CA HIS A 663 46.31 -1.74 -2.78
C HIS A 663 47.74 -2.14 -2.36
N GLY A 664 48.50 -2.74 -3.28
CA GLY A 664 49.89 -3.13 -3.07
C GLY A 664 50.05 -4.45 -2.33
N ALA A 665 51.29 -4.75 -1.93
CA ALA A 665 51.62 -5.90 -1.10
C ALA A 665 51.38 -5.57 0.37
N ASN A 666 50.81 -6.53 1.11
CA ASN A 666 50.48 -6.38 2.54
C ASN A 666 49.66 -5.11 2.86
N PRO A 667 48.53 -4.87 2.18
CA PRO A 667 47.68 -3.74 2.54
C PRO A 667 47.24 -3.89 4.00
N SER A 668 47.07 -2.75 4.67
CA SER A 668 46.56 -2.65 6.03
C SER A 668 45.50 -1.57 6.06
N ASP A 669 44.25 -1.95 6.32
CA ASP A 669 43.09 -1.05 6.34
C ASP A 669 42.96 -0.16 5.09
N ALA A 670 43.29 -0.70 3.91
CA ALA A 670 43.11 0.02 2.66
C ALA A 670 41.62 0.13 2.28
N SER A 671 41.29 1.12 1.45
CA SER A 671 39.92 1.42 1.04
C SER A 671 39.83 1.80 -0.44
N TYR A 672 38.65 1.69 -1.02
CA TYR A 672 38.35 2.22 -2.35
C TYR A 672 36.91 2.75 -2.44
N MET A 673 36.67 3.59 -3.43
CA MET A 673 35.33 3.99 -3.87
C MET A 673 35.34 4.28 -5.37
N TYR A 674 34.37 3.74 -6.09
CA TYR A 674 34.12 4.08 -7.50
C TYR A 674 32.63 3.96 -7.82
N MET A 675 32.21 4.59 -8.91
CA MET A 675 30.86 4.52 -9.43
C MET A 675 30.89 4.02 -10.88
N ILE A 676 29.89 3.24 -11.27
CA ILE A 676 29.66 2.78 -12.65
C ILE A 676 28.39 3.45 -13.16
N LEU A 677 28.45 3.98 -14.38
CA LEU A 677 27.37 4.70 -15.04
C LEU A 677 27.08 4.03 -16.39
N PRO A 678 26.27 2.94 -16.41
CA PRO A 678 25.92 2.26 -17.64
C PRO A 678 25.16 3.19 -18.60
N GLY A 679 25.52 3.16 -19.88
CA GLY A 679 24.90 3.97 -20.94
C GLY A 679 25.27 5.46 -20.92
N SER A 680 26.19 5.89 -20.04
CA SER A 680 26.59 7.30 -19.96
C SER A 680 27.64 7.65 -21.01
N SER A 681 27.42 8.75 -21.73
CA SER A 681 28.39 9.29 -22.68
C SER A 681 29.69 9.71 -21.99
N LYS A 682 30.76 9.90 -22.77
CA LYS A 682 32.04 10.40 -22.27
C LYS A 682 31.87 11.77 -21.61
N GLU A 683 31.17 12.68 -22.27
CA GLU A 683 30.93 14.05 -21.80
C GLU A 683 30.10 14.07 -20.52
N ASP A 684 29.05 13.25 -20.44
CA ASP A 684 28.21 13.15 -19.23
C ASP A 684 28.98 12.53 -18.06
N THR A 685 29.83 11.53 -18.34
CA THR A 685 30.70 10.89 -17.34
C THR A 685 31.68 11.91 -16.76
N GLU A 686 32.36 12.68 -17.61
CA GLU A 686 33.29 13.73 -17.18
C GLU A 686 32.58 14.81 -16.36
N LYS A 687 31.37 15.23 -16.78
CA LYS A 687 30.55 16.19 -16.05
C LYS A 687 30.14 15.66 -14.68
N LYS A 688 29.59 14.44 -14.61
CA LYS A 688 29.17 13.78 -13.36
C LYS A 688 30.36 13.50 -12.43
N ALA A 689 31.59 13.42 -12.94
CA ALA A 689 32.79 13.28 -12.10
C ALA A 689 33.03 14.50 -11.21
N SER A 690 32.51 15.68 -11.58
CA SER A 690 32.62 16.91 -10.78
C SER A 690 31.51 17.06 -9.74
N ASP A 691 30.29 16.59 -10.04
CA ASP A 691 29.18 16.43 -9.10
C ASP A 691 28.30 15.28 -9.61
N SER A 692 28.36 14.14 -8.94
CA SER A 692 27.63 12.94 -9.34
C SER A 692 26.17 12.95 -8.89
N GLY A 693 25.75 13.94 -8.09
CA GLY A 693 24.46 13.90 -7.41
C GLY A 693 24.45 13.01 -6.15
N VAL A 694 25.53 12.26 -5.88
CA VAL A 694 25.56 11.24 -4.82
C VAL A 694 26.56 11.58 -3.72
N LEU A 695 26.07 11.72 -2.48
CA LEU A 695 26.91 11.84 -1.30
C LEU A 695 27.23 10.45 -0.73
N THR A 696 28.38 10.30 -0.08
CA THR A 696 28.89 9.00 0.36
C THR A 696 29.46 9.04 1.78
N THR A 697 29.34 7.92 2.49
CA THR A 697 30.07 7.64 3.73
C THR A 697 30.72 6.26 3.62
N ASN A 698 32.01 6.15 3.93
CA ASN A 698 32.77 4.91 3.74
C ASN A 698 33.72 4.66 4.90
N THR A 699 33.19 4.07 5.98
CA THR A 699 33.97 3.73 7.19
C THR A 699 33.90 2.22 7.45
N GLY A 700 34.69 1.73 8.40
CA GLY A 700 34.62 0.32 8.82
C GLY A 700 33.32 -0.06 9.55
N ASN A 701 32.57 0.92 10.06
CA ASN A 701 31.32 0.72 10.80
C ASN A 701 30.08 0.95 9.93
N VAL A 702 30.09 1.99 9.09
CA VAL A 702 28.99 2.34 8.20
C VAL A 702 29.52 2.67 6.80
N GLN A 703 28.88 2.05 5.80
CA GLN A 703 29.04 2.41 4.40
C GLN A 703 27.66 2.82 3.87
N GLY A 704 27.56 3.94 3.16
CA GLY A 704 26.28 4.44 2.72
C GLY A 704 26.36 5.49 1.62
N VAL A 705 25.21 5.75 1.01
CA VAL A 705 25.01 6.76 -0.03
C VAL A 705 23.77 7.58 0.24
N LEU A 706 23.74 8.81 -0.28
CA LEU A 706 22.53 9.60 -0.49
C LEU A 706 22.49 10.05 -1.95
N ASP A 707 21.47 9.56 -2.66
CA ASP A 707 21.08 10.07 -3.96
C ASP A 707 20.22 11.32 -3.77
N LYS A 708 20.78 12.49 -4.12
CA LYS A 708 20.09 13.78 -3.98
C LYS A 708 18.91 13.90 -4.93
N GLU A 709 18.94 13.24 -6.08
CA GLU A 709 17.90 13.36 -7.11
C GLU A 709 16.69 12.48 -6.77
N CYS A 710 16.95 11.28 -6.25
CA CYS A 710 15.91 10.30 -5.92
C CYS A 710 15.44 10.35 -4.45
N ASP A 711 15.92 11.33 -3.68
CA ASP A 711 15.63 11.51 -2.26
C ASP A 711 15.82 10.24 -1.42
N LEU A 712 16.88 9.49 -1.72
CA LEU A 712 17.12 8.15 -1.21
C LEU A 712 18.48 8.05 -0.51
N ALA A 713 18.45 7.79 0.79
CA ALA A 713 19.63 7.33 1.51
C ALA A 713 19.61 5.82 1.70
N ILE A 714 20.77 5.16 1.55
CA ILE A 714 20.96 3.74 1.87
C ILE A 714 22.23 3.61 2.71
N MET A 715 22.15 2.92 3.85
CA MET A 715 23.25 2.77 4.79
C MET A 715 23.33 1.34 5.33
N ASN A 716 24.55 0.79 5.35
CA ASN A 716 24.88 -0.54 5.87
C ASN A 716 25.67 -0.38 7.18
N TYR A 717 25.04 -0.65 8.32
CA TYR A 717 25.62 -0.57 9.65
C TYR A 717 26.13 -1.94 10.10
N ARG A 718 27.44 -2.08 10.21
CA ARG A 718 28.13 -3.31 10.63
C ARG A 718 28.21 -3.44 12.15
N ALA A 719 28.06 -2.31 12.84
CA ALA A 719 27.98 -2.19 14.29
C ALA A 719 27.00 -1.07 14.65
N PRO A 720 26.49 -1.04 15.91
CA PRO A 720 25.71 0.09 16.40
C PRO A 720 26.44 1.42 16.22
N GLY A 721 25.70 2.48 15.90
CA GLY A 721 26.26 3.80 15.64
C GLY A 721 25.28 4.72 14.92
N GLU A 722 25.75 5.90 14.55
CA GLU A 722 24.95 6.95 13.92
C GLU A 722 25.57 7.37 12.59
N ALA A 723 24.72 7.65 11.61
CA ALA A 723 25.14 8.23 10.33
C ALA A 723 23.97 9.00 9.70
N GLY A 724 24.26 9.85 8.73
CA GLY A 724 23.23 10.63 8.04
C GLY A 724 23.79 11.78 7.21
N TYR A 725 22.88 12.58 6.65
CA TYR A 725 23.19 13.62 5.65
C TYR A 725 22.44 14.95 5.88
N ALA A 726 22.01 15.25 7.11
CA ALA A 726 21.06 16.34 7.38
C ALA A 726 21.50 17.76 6.95
N THR A 727 22.78 18.11 7.04
CA THR A 727 23.24 19.52 6.88
C THR A 727 23.32 20.02 5.44
N VAL A 728 23.03 19.16 4.46
CA VAL A 728 23.27 19.45 3.03
C VAL A 728 22.05 19.16 2.15
N THR A 729 20.91 18.75 2.73
CA THR A 729 19.71 18.32 1.98
C THR A 729 18.41 18.89 2.54
N LYS A 730 17.33 18.80 1.75
CA LYS A 730 15.98 19.26 2.15
C LYS A 730 15.31 18.39 3.23
N HIS A 731 15.79 17.15 3.41
CA HIS A 731 15.26 16.17 4.34
C HIS A 731 16.34 15.68 5.31
N ASN A 732 15.93 15.17 6.46
CA ASN A 732 16.82 14.61 7.48
C ASN A 732 16.97 13.09 7.35
N TYR A 733 18.06 12.68 6.69
CA TYR A 733 18.45 11.28 6.51
C TYR A 733 19.28 10.69 7.66
N ASN A 734 19.29 11.32 8.85
CA ASN A 734 19.98 10.74 10.00
C ASN A 734 19.29 9.45 10.46
N SER A 735 20.09 8.47 10.86
CA SER A 735 19.63 7.27 11.54
C SER A 735 20.63 6.82 12.59
N THR A 736 20.07 6.37 13.71
CA THR A 736 20.80 5.71 14.79
C THR A 736 20.49 4.22 14.74
N ALA A 737 21.50 3.40 14.55
CA ALA A 737 21.41 1.95 14.59
C ALA A 737 21.80 1.47 15.99
N TYR A 738 20.89 0.83 16.72
CA TYR A 738 21.19 0.21 18.01
C TYR A 738 21.72 -1.23 17.86
N THR A 739 21.54 -1.80 16.68
CA THR A 739 22.06 -3.09 16.25
C THR A 739 22.70 -2.95 14.87
N SER A 740 23.52 -3.91 14.46
CA SER A 740 23.91 -4.03 13.05
C SER A 740 22.66 -4.27 12.17
N GLY A 741 22.66 -3.73 10.96
CA GLY A 741 21.60 -3.90 9.97
C GLY A 741 21.77 -2.95 8.79
N SER A 742 20.91 -3.07 7.79
CA SER A 742 20.85 -2.12 6.68
C SER A 742 19.55 -1.34 6.72
N ILE A 743 19.63 -0.05 6.37
CA ILE A 743 18.49 0.87 6.31
C ILE A 743 18.45 1.60 4.97
N MET A 744 17.25 1.76 4.41
CA MET A 744 16.96 2.71 3.33
C MET A 744 15.96 3.73 3.86
N ILE A 745 16.17 5.00 3.53
CA ILE A 745 15.28 6.12 3.85
C ILE A 745 14.95 6.82 2.55
N ARG A 746 13.69 6.72 2.10
CA ARG A 746 13.21 7.37 0.87
C ARG A 746 12.11 8.36 1.19
N TYR A 747 12.21 9.56 0.63
CA TYR A 747 11.10 10.50 0.58
C TYR A 747 10.50 10.43 -0.82
N ALA A 748 9.17 10.39 -0.90
CA ALA A 748 8.45 10.33 -2.16
C ALA A 748 7.10 11.03 -2.06
N THR A 749 6.42 11.16 -3.18
CA THR A 749 5.01 11.57 -3.22
C THR A 749 4.20 10.45 -3.88
N ASP A 750 3.20 9.93 -3.18
CA ASP A 750 2.28 8.90 -3.67
C ASP A 750 0.85 9.46 -3.72
N GLN A 751 0.26 9.54 -4.91
CA GLN A 751 -1.10 10.10 -5.10
C GLN A 751 -1.30 11.42 -4.35
N GLU A 752 -0.37 12.37 -4.54
CA GLU A 752 -0.33 13.71 -3.88
C GLU A 752 0.03 13.70 -2.38
N ARG A 753 0.21 12.53 -1.75
CA ARG A 753 0.65 12.42 -0.35
C ARG A 753 2.16 12.34 -0.26
N LYS A 754 2.75 13.22 0.55
CA LYS A 754 4.17 13.12 0.91
C LYS A 754 4.37 11.93 1.84
N ILE A 755 5.26 11.03 1.46
CA ILE A 755 5.59 9.83 2.23
C ILE A 755 7.09 9.79 2.58
N LYS A 756 7.40 9.22 3.73
CA LYS A 756 8.73 8.79 4.14
C LYS A 756 8.69 7.28 4.32
N LYS A 757 9.40 6.56 3.45
CA LYS A 757 9.50 5.10 3.48
C LYS A 757 10.84 4.70 4.12
N ILE A 758 10.76 3.87 5.16
CA ILE A 758 11.92 3.24 5.79
C ILE A 758 11.90 1.77 5.44
N THR A 759 13.00 1.26 4.89
CA THR A 759 13.21 -0.18 4.68
C THR A 759 14.34 -0.63 5.58
N LEU A 760 14.19 -1.75 6.29
CA LEU A 760 15.20 -2.35 7.16
C LEU A 760 15.48 -3.79 6.74
N SER A 761 16.70 -4.28 6.96
CA SER A 761 17.04 -5.70 6.79
C SER A 761 18.19 -6.11 7.70
N ASP A 762 18.32 -7.43 7.94
CA ASP A 762 19.49 -8.05 8.56
C ASP A 762 20.29 -8.83 7.49
N PRO A 763 21.36 -8.23 6.92
CA PRO A 763 22.22 -8.92 5.96
C PRO A 763 22.94 -10.12 6.55
N SER A 764 23.16 -10.20 7.87
CA SER A 764 23.89 -11.33 8.47
C SER A 764 23.08 -12.63 8.43
N MET A 765 21.75 -12.52 8.46
CA MET A 765 20.82 -13.63 8.70
C MET A 765 21.18 -14.43 9.97
N GLU A 766 21.76 -13.76 10.98
CA GLU A 766 22.11 -14.36 12.26
C GLU A 766 21.38 -13.68 13.43
N ALA A 767 21.02 -12.40 13.30
CA ALA A 767 20.36 -11.65 14.36
C ALA A 767 18.93 -12.13 14.59
N LYS A 768 18.46 -12.00 15.83
CA LYS A 768 17.05 -12.27 16.19
C LYS A 768 16.17 -11.02 16.07
N SER A 769 16.78 -9.85 16.11
CA SER A 769 16.09 -8.58 15.91
C SER A 769 17.07 -7.52 15.43
N ILE A 770 16.55 -6.52 14.74
CA ILE A 770 17.26 -5.28 14.42
C ILE A 770 16.48 -4.07 14.94
N HIS A 771 17.19 -3.00 15.30
CA HIS A 771 16.63 -1.83 15.98
C HIS A 771 17.28 -0.54 15.50
N PHE A 772 16.47 0.38 15.00
CA PHE A 772 16.86 1.67 14.43
C PHE A 772 15.97 2.79 14.94
N SER A 773 16.52 3.99 15.08
CA SER A 773 15.78 5.23 15.27
C SER A 773 16.03 6.20 14.11
N VAL A 774 14.97 6.86 13.65
CA VAL A 774 15.00 7.87 12.57
C VAL A 774 14.19 9.11 12.94
N PRO A 775 14.59 10.33 12.53
CA PRO A 775 13.81 11.55 12.76
C PRO A 775 12.40 11.47 12.16
N LYS A 776 11.40 12.06 12.80
CA LYS A 776 10.03 12.15 12.26
C LYS A 776 9.88 13.22 11.20
N GLU A 777 10.45 14.40 11.45
CA GLU A 777 10.13 15.64 10.71
C GLU A 777 8.60 15.86 10.67
N SER A 778 8.01 16.18 9.51
CA SER A 778 6.56 16.34 9.33
C SER A 778 5.80 15.01 9.24
N TYR A 779 6.49 13.87 9.20
CA TYR A 779 5.90 12.53 8.93
C TYR A 779 5.48 11.86 10.24
N THR A 780 4.37 12.31 10.82
CA THR A 780 3.93 11.94 12.17
C THR A 780 2.90 10.79 12.22
N VAL A 781 2.48 10.26 11.07
CA VAL A 781 1.50 9.15 10.98
C VAL A 781 2.14 7.89 10.41
N VAL A 782 1.93 6.73 11.02
CA VAL A 782 2.32 5.43 10.44
C VAL A 782 1.18 4.94 9.53
N SER A 783 1.38 4.96 8.22
CA SER A 783 0.35 4.52 7.27
C SER A 783 0.42 3.04 6.92
N SER A 784 1.63 2.46 6.95
CA SER A 784 1.81 1.01 6.83
C SER A 784 3.10 0.54 7.52
N GLN A 785 3.12 -0.73 7.95
CA GLN A 785 4.29 -1.37 8.52
C GLN A 785 4.30 -2.87 8.23
N SER A 786 5.49 -3.44 8.16
CA SER A 786 5.68 -4.88 8.04
C SER A 786 5.23 -5.59 9.33
N GLY A 787 4.57 -6.75 9.19
CA GLY A 787 3.98 -7.46 10.33
C GLY A 787 4.97 -8.00 11.38
N LYS A 788 6.27 -8.08 11.06
CA LYS A 788 7.35 -8.42 12.00
C LYS A 788 7.99 -7.19 12.66
N GLY A 789 7.52 -5.99 12.34
CA GLY A 789 8.05 -4.74 12.84
C GLY A 789 7.15 -4.09 13.88
N THR A 790 7.77 -3.35 14.81
CA THR A 790 7.10 -2.49 15.78
C THR A 790 7.67 -1.09 15.65
N VAL A 791 6.78 -0.10 15.55
CA VAL A 791 7.13 1.33 15.48
C VAL A 791 6.64 2.03 16.74
N LYS A 792 7.51 2.79 17.39
CA LYS A 792 7.22 3.62 18.56
C LYS A 792 7.58 5.07 18.30
N SER A 793 6.74 5.95 18.82
CA SER A 793 6.95 7.39 18.80
C SER A 793 7.76 7.80 20.03
N GLU A 794 9.00 8.26 19.86
CA GLU A 794 9.88 8.70 20.96
C GLU A 794 10.43 10.11 20.67
N GLY A 795 9.87 11.13 21.35
CA GLY A 795 10.22 12.53 21.11
C GLY A 795 10.01 12.91 19.63
N ASP A 796 11.06 13.39 18.97
CA ASP A 796 11.07 13.74 17.55
C ASP A 796 11.56 12.59 16.63
N THR A 797 11.58 11.36 17.13
CA THR A 797 12.06 10.18 16.39
C THR A 797 11.04 9.04 16.35
N TRP A 798 11.10 8.27 15.27
CA TRP A 798 10.51 6.95 15.14
C TRP A 798 11.53 5.90 15.55
N ASP A 799 11.20 5.16 16.59
CA ASP A 799 11.96 4.00 17.03
C ASP A 799 11.35 2.72 16.43
N ILE A 800 12.13 1.98 15.64
CA ILE A 800 11.67 0.87 14.81
C ILE A 800 12.46 -0.38 15.19
N THR A 801 11.78 -1.40 15.68
CA THR A 801 12.34 -2.72 15.98
C THR A 801 11.71 -3.77 15.06
N VAL A 802 12.52 -4.69 14.53
CA VAL A 802 12.06 -5.77 13.66
C VAL A 802 12.50 -7.11 14.18
N ASP A 803 11.58 -8.09 14.23
CA ASP A 803 11.89 -9.50 14.50
C ASP A 803 12.49 -10.17 13.26
N THR A 804 13.78 -10.50 13.36
CA THR A 804 14.56 -11.19 12.33
C THR A 804 14.91 -12.63 12.73
N SER A 805 14.27 -13.18 13.77
CA SER A 805 14.51 -14.55 14.27
C SER A 805 14.32 -15.65 13.22
N GLY A 806 13.54 -15.37 12.18
CA GLY A 806 13.38 -16.23 11.00
C GLY A 806 14.61 -16.32 10.09
N LYS A 807 15.63 -15.45 10.28
CA LYS A 807 16.91 -15.47 9.56
C LYS A 807 16.76 -15.54 8.04
N THR A 808 15.84 -14.75 7.50
CA THR A 808 15.47 -14.76 6.08
C THR A 808 16.25 -13.74 5.26
N GLY A 809 16.80 -12.70 5.88
CA GLY A 809 17.45 -11.58 5.20
C GLY A 809 16.47 -10.77 4.34
N GLU A 810 15.17 -10.87 4.60
CA GLU A 810 14.14 -10.12 3.89
C GLU A 810 14.20 -8.62 4.25
N SER A 811 13.61 -7.79 3.38
CA SER A 811 13.50 -6.35 3.59
C SER A 811 12.13 -6.00 4.16
N PHE A 812 12.12 -5.26 5.28
CA PHE A 812 10.94 -4.85 6.04
C PHE A 812 10.66 -3.39 5.82
N GLN A 813 9.47 -3.06 5.34
CA GLN A 813 9.07 -1.70 4.96
C GLN A 813 8.11 -1.09 5.98
N PHE A 814 8.29 0.21 6.21
CA PHE A 814 7.49 1.08 7.06
C PHE A 814 7.24 2.38 6.30
N VAL A 815 5.99 2.82 6.23
CA VAL A 815 5.62 4.05 5.53
C VAL A 815 5.01 5.01 6.52
N PHE A 816 5.57 6.21 6.52
CA PHE A 816 5.15 7.34 7.33
C PHE A 816 4.59 8.43 6.42
N GLU A 817 3.53 9.07 6.86
CA GLU A 817 2.84 10.15 6.14
C GLU A 817 2.82 11.40 7.00
N ASN A 818 2.74 12.56 6.34
CA ASN A 818 2.35 13.78 7.03
C ASN A 818 0.91 13.63 7.56
N GLU A 819 0.60 14.30 8.67
CA GLU A 819 -0.79 14.52 9.05
C GLU A 819 -1.56 15.10 7.86
N PRO A 820 -2.66 14.46 7.40
CA PRO A 820 -3.43 15.00 6.29
C PRO A 820 -3.96 16.38 6.69
N PRO A 821 -3.79 17.41 5.85
CA PRO A 821 -4.24 18.74 6.20
C PRO A 821 -5.76 18.72 6.41
N THR A 822 -6.18 19.09 7.61
CA THR A 822 -7.58 19.40 7.86
C THR A 822 -7.83 20.84 7.46
N LEU A 823 -9.02 21.11 6.96
CA LEU A 823 -9.49 22.46 6.67
C LEU A 823 -10.95 22.51 7.05
N THR A 824 -11.33 23.47 7.87
CA THR A 824 -12.72 23.77 8.21
C THR A 824 -12.99 25.21 7.84
N ALA A 825 -14.22 25.50 7.42
CA ALA A 825 -14.71 26.85 7.23
C ALA A 825 -15.94 27.05 8.12
N ASP A 826 -15.97 28.16 8.83
CA ASP A 826 -17.16 28.57 9.58
C ASP A 826 -18.21 29.14 8.62
N ASP A 827 -19.48 29.18 9.04
CA ASP A 827 -20.53 29.84 8.28
C ASP A 827 -20.22 31.34 8.09
N PHE A 828 -20.51 31.88 6.91
CA PHE A 828 -20.35 33.32 6.61
C PHE A 828 -21.71 34.01 6.51
N THR A 829 -21.97 35.05 7.32
CA THR A 829 -23.19 35.85 7.18
C THR A 829 -22.94 37.05 6.26
N ILE A 830 -23.81 37.28 5.27
CA ILE A 830 -23.69 38.43 4.36
C ILE A 830 -23.64 39.73 5.16
N GLY A 831 -22.54 40.47 5.03
CA GLY A 831 -22.26 41.69 5.80
C GLY A 831 -21.08 41.56 6.77
N ASP A 832 -20.69 40.32 7.11
CA ASP A 832 -19.48 40.05 7.90
C ASP A 832 -18.23 40.50 7.13
N SER A 833 -17.18 40.84 7.89
CA SER A 833 -15.94 41.33 7.30
C SER A 833 -14.97 40.21 6.90
N TYR A 834 -15.04 39.06 7.56
CA TYR A 834 -14.12 37.94 7.39
C TYR A 834 -14.89 36.63 7.31
N VAL A 835 -14.41 35.69 6.50
CA VAL A 835 -14.73 34.26 6.68
C VAL A 835 -13.60 33.66 7.51
N THR A 836 -13.94 32.83 8.51
CA THR A 836 -12.98 32.19 9.41
C THR A 836 -12.98 30.67 9.26
N GLY A 837 -11.98 30.01 9.82
CA GLY A 837 -11.87 28.57 9.81
C GLY A 837 -10.63 28.08 10.54
N ASN A 838 -10.40 26.77 10.53
CA ASN A 838 -9.20 26.14 11.09
C ASN A 838 -8.52 25.31 10.03
N TYR A 839 -7.20 25.15 10.15
CA TYR A 839 -6.46 24.15 9.40
C TYR A 839 -5.42 23.46 10.28
N THR A 840 -4.98 22.28 9.84
CA THR A 840 -3.80 21.56 10.34
C THR A 840 -2.87 21.19 9.17
N GLY A 841 -1.63 20.79 9.48
CA GLY A 841 -0.63 20.43 8.47
C GLY A 841 0.10 21.63 7.85
N ASP A 842 0.97 21.34 6.88
CA ASP A 842 1.87 22.31 6.25
C ASP A 842 1.17 23.20 5.20
N VAL A 843 0.23 24.02 5.66
CA VAL A 843 -0.43 25.04 4.81
C VAL A 843 0.42 26.31 4.80
N ALA A 844 0.82 26.77 3.62
CA ALA A 844 1.55 28.04 3.46
C ALA A 844 0.64 29.20 3.08
N LYS A 845 -0.41 28.94 2.28
CA LYS A 845 -1.35 29.96 1.82
C LYS A 845 -2.80 29.49 1.84
N ILE A 846 -3.73 30.45 1.97
CA ILE A 846 -5.18 30.24 1.92
C ILE A 846 -5.78 31.16 0.88
N GLY A 847 -6.66 30.64 0.03
CA GLY A 847 -7.43 31.37 -0.97
C GLY A 847 -8.92 31.19 -0.77
N LEU A 848 -9.69 32.25 -1.00
CA LEU A 848 -11.16 32.20 -1.04
C LEU A 848 -11.59 32.16 -2.50
N LYS A 849 -12.43 31.20 -2.87
CA LYS A 849 -13.03 31.10 -4.20
C LYS A 849 -14.51 31.45 -4.11
N VAL A 850 -14.94 32.40 -4.93
CA VAL A 850 -16.33 32.88 -4.99
C VAL A 850 -16.82 32.76 -6.43
N ASN A 851 -17.93 32.04 -6.65
CA ASN A 851 -18.53 31.82 -7.97
C ASN A 851 -17.53 31.33 -9.02
N GLY A 852 -16.70 30.35 -8.63
CA GLY A 852 -15.67 29.77 -9.49
C GLY A 852 -14.38 30.58 -9.62
N THR A 853 -14.35 31.84 -9.15
CA THR A 853 -13.18 32.72 -9.25
C THR A 853 -12.35 32.69 -7.97
N LEU A 854 -11.08 32.29 -8.07
CA LEU A 854 -10.13 32.34 -6.96
C LEU A 854 -9.69 33.79 -6.70
N LEU A 855 -9.88 34.26 -5.46
CA LEU A 855 -9.42 35.57 -5.01
C LEU A 855 -7.97 35.51 -4.51
N GLN A 856 -7.44 36.65 -4.04
CA GLN A 856 -6.05 36.77 -3.58
C GLN A 856 -5.68 35.71 -2.53
N LEU A 857 -4.50 35.10 -2.65
CA LEU A 857 -3.94 34.22 -1.62
C LEU A 857 -3.37 35.03 -0.45
N ILE A 858 -3.67 34.61 0.78
CA ILE A 858 -3.07 35.14 2.01
C ILE A 858 -2.12 34.10 2.63
N ASN A 859 -1.11 34.55 3.38
CA ASN A 859 -0.22 33.65 4.11
C ASN A 859 -0.96 33.01 5.30
N ALA A 860 -0.82 31.69 5.44
CA ALA A 860 -1.39 30.92 6.53
C ALA A 860 -0.45 30.98 7.75
N THR A 861 -0.58 32.06 8.54
CA THR A 861 0.34 32.35 9.66
C THR A 861 -0.15 31.80 11.00
N THR A 862 -1.46 31.65 11.19
CA THR A 862 -2.08 31.18 12.43
C THR A 862 -3.40 30.43 12.13
N SER A 863 -3.75 29.45 12.98
CA SER A 863 -5.03 28.74 13.00
C SER A 863 -5.71 28.99 14.37
N PRO A 864 -6.96 29.48 14.45
CA PRO A 864 -7.88 29.76 13.33
C PRO A 864 -7.39 30.89 12.42
N TYR A 865 -7.74 30.81 11.15
CA TYR A 865 -7.41 31.80 10.13
C TYR A 865 -8.60 32.73 9.87
N GLN A 866 -8.31 33.92 9.34
CA GLN A 866 -9.33 34.89 8.92
C GLN A 866 -9.01 35.41 7.52
N TYR A 867 -10.01 35.40 6.63
CA TYR A 867 -9.88 35.92 5.27
C TYR A 867 -10.85 37.07 5.05
N TYR A 868 -10.36 38.24 4.66
CA TYR A 868 -11.20 39.41 4.45
C TYR A 868 -12.11 39.25 3.22
N ALA A 869 -13.41 39.11 3.46
CA ALA A 869 -14.45 38.80 2.47
C ALA A 869 -15.53 39.87 2.35
N LYS A 870 -15.43 40.98 3.12
CA LYS A 870 -16.40 42.08 3.07
C LYS A 870 -16.61 42.58 1.63
N GLY A 871 -17.86 42.55 1.18
CA GLY A 871 -18.24 42.99 -0.18
C GLY A 871 -17.79 42.07 -1.32
N LYS A 872 -17.14 40.92 -1.02
CA LYS A 872 -16.74 39.91 -2.00
C LYS A 872 -17.76 38.77 -2.10
N ILE A 873 -18.45 38.47 -1.00
CA ILE A 873 -19.60 37.56 -0.94
C ILE A 873 -20.83 38.44 -0.67
N ILE A 874 -21.75 38.51 -1.62
CA ILE A 874 -22.83 39.51 -1.65
C ILE A 874 -24.23 38.90 -1.72
N ALA A 875 -24.36 37.62 -2.10
CA ALA A 875 -25.64 36.93 -2.22
C ALA A 875 -25.61 35.56 -1.57
N ILE A 876 -26.76 35.10 -1.04
CA ILE A 876 -26.90 33.76 -0.45
C ILE A 876 -26.77 32.64 -1.50
N THR A 877 -26.82 33.02 -2.78
CA THR A 877 -26.61 32.14 -3.93
C THR A 877 -25.14 32.08 -4.36
N ASP A 878 -24.25 32.87 -3.76
CA ASP A 878 -22.82 32.81 -4.08
C ASP A 878 -22.27 31.44 -3.66
N THR A 879 -21.58 30.78 -4.57
CA THR A 879 -20.86 29.54 -4.28
C THR A 879 -19.48 29.89 -3.75
N VAL A 880 -19.23 29.59 -2.47
CA VAL A 880 -18.01 30.00 -1.77
C VAL A 880 -17.27 28.78 -1.22
N SER A 881 -15.96 28.74 -1.41
CA SER A 881 -15.08 27.73 -0.83
C SER A 881 -13.74 28.32 -0.41
N PHE A 882 -13.11 27.71 0.60
CA PHE A 882 -11.71 27.95 0.93
C PHE A 882 -10.83 26.89 0.31
N ILE A 883 -9.65 27.31 -0.14
CA ILE A 883 -8.62 26.46 -0.70
C ILE A 883 -7.32 26.72 0.06
N THR A 884 -6.64 25.66 0.48
CA THR A 884 -5.30 25.72 1.08
C THR A 884 -4.24 25.36 0.04
N TYR A 885 -3.04 25.92 0.18
CA TYR A 885 -1.91 25.68 -0.70
C TYR A 885 -0.62 25.44 0.09
N ASP A 886 0.25 24.59 -0.45
CA ASP A 886 1.60 24.41 0.07
C ASP A 886 2.52 25.59 -0.31
N ALA A 887 3.78 25.56 0.15
CA ALA A 887 4.78 26.59 -0.14
C ALA A 887 5.12 26.71 -1.64
N ASN A 888 4.89 25.66 -2.42
CA ASN A 888 5.13 25.61 -3.87
C ASN A 888 3.92 26.09 -4.68
N GLY A 889 2.78 26.33 -4.03
CA GLY A 889 1.54 26.79 -4.66
C GLY A 889 0.62 25.65 -5.15
N ASN A 890 0.86 24.40 -4.75
CA ASN A 890 -0.04 23.30 -5.05
C ASN A 890 -1.26 23.35 -4.12
N GLN A 891 -2.46 23.13 -4.68
CA GLN A 891 -3.70 23.05 -3.92
C GLN A 891 -3.70 21.80 -3.03
N LEU A 892 -3.95 21.97 -1.73
CA LEU A 892 -3.96 20.90 -0.73
C LEU A 892 -5.39 20.40 -0.45
N LYS A 893 -6.31 21.32 -0.16
CA LYS A 893 -7.70 20.98 0.19
C LYS A 893 -8.65 22.13 -0.08
N GLU A 894 -9.86 21.81 -0.55
CA GLU A 894 -10.96 22.75 -0.76
C GLU A 894 -12.17 22.37 0.11
N VAL A 895 -12.75 23.33 0.84
CA VAL A 895 -13.97 23.12 1.63
C VAL A 895 -14.99 24.23 1.38
N PRO A 896 -16.29 23.92 1.32
CA PRO A 896 -17.32 24.93 1.10
C PRO A 896 -17.50 25.83 2.33
N VAL A 897 -17.82 27.10 2.07
CA VAL A 897 -18.30 28.06 3.07
C VAL A 897 -19.80 28.16 2.91
N ASN A 898 -20.56 27.90 3.97
CA ASN A 898 -22.01 28.04 3.94
C ASN A 898 -22.39 29.52 4.14
N VAL A 899 -23.00 30.12 3.12
CA VAL A 899 -23.37 31.55 3.11
C VAL A 899 -24.79 31.74 3.65
N LYS A 900 -24.90 32.47 4.76
CA LYS A 900 -26.16 32.82 5.42
C LYS A 900 -26.57 34.25 5.07
N GLY A 901 -27.85 34.46 4.81
CA GLY A 901 -28.38 35.82 4.65
C GLY A 901 -28.44 36.52 6.00
N ALA A 902 -27.97 37.77 6.08
CA ALA A 902 -28.25 38.60 7.24
C ALA A 902 -29.76 38.75 7.38
N SER A 903 -30.30 38.28 8.50
CA SER A 903 -31.70 38.43 8.84
C SER A 903 -31.82 38.92 10.28
N THR A 904 -32.71 39.88 10.49
CA THR A 904 -33.14 40.25 11.83
C THR A 904 -34.53 39.69 12.05
N LEU A 905 -34.78 39.21 13.26
CA LEU A 905 -36.09 38.78 13.72
C LEU A 905 -36.27 39.40 15.10
N LYS A 906 -37.33 40.18 15.26
CA LYS A 906 -37.71 40.79 16.53
C LYS A 906 -39.17 40.46 16.79
N ALA A 907 -39.44 39.90 17.97
CA ALA A 907 -40.79 39.78 18.48
C ALA A 907 -41.10 40.90 19.47
N ASN A 908 -42.32 41.42 19.38
CA ASN A 908 -42.90 42.27 20.41
C ASN A 908 -43.44 41.38 21.54
N ASP A 909 -43.55 41.96 22.74
CA ASP A 909 -44.17 41.28 23.88
C ASP A 909 -45.65 40.96 23.57
N PHE A 910 -46.14 39.85 24.11
CA PHE A 910 -47.54 39.41 24.02
C PHE A 910 -48.21 39.60 25.38
N THR A 911 -49.18 40.50 25.48
CA THR A 911 -49.93 40.71 26.72
C THR A 911 -51.14 39.79 26.75
N MET A 912 -51.44 39.16 27.88
CA MET A 912 -52.60 38.29 28.05
C MET A 912 -53.89 39.03 27.66
N GLY A 913 -54.54 38.57 26.58
CA GLY A 913 -55.68 39.23 25.93
C GLY A 913 -55.42 39.64 24.47
N ASP A 914 -54.16 39.75 24.06
CA ASP A 914 -53.76 40.03 22.68
C ASP A 914 -54.18 38.90 21.73
N SER A 915 -54.51 39.24 20.48
CA SER A 915 -54.90 38.23 19.49
C SER A 915 -53.71 37.68 18.67
N TYR A 916 -52.62 38.44 18.58
CA TYR A 916 -51.48 38.13 17.71
C TYR A 916 -50.16 38.37 18.44
N VAL A 917 -49.19 37.47 18.26
CA VAL A 917 -47.78 37.83 18.43
C VAL A 917 -47.36 38.59 17.19
N THR A 918 -46.82 39.79 17.38
CA THR A 918 -46.39 40.66 16.28
C THR A 918 -44.90 40.93 16.37
N GLY A 919 -44.31 41.42 15.28
CA GLY A 919 -42.93 41.85 15.28
C GLY A 919 -42.43 42.21 13.89
N THR A 920 -41.13 42.43 13.79
CA THR A 920 -40.46 42.88 12.57
C THR A 920 -39.37 41.93 12.16
N TYR A 921 -39.13 41.84 10.86
CA TYR A 921 -38.02 41.08 10.30
C TYR A 921 -37.39 41.81 9.13
N THR A 922 -36.13 41.46 8.84
CA THR A 922 -35.42 41.88 7.64
C THR A 922 -34.66 40.70 7.04
N GLY A 923 -34.21 40.84 5.79
CA GLY A 923 -33.46 39.79 5.11
C GLY A 923 -34.35 38.70 4.50
N ALA A 924 -33.79 37.51 4.31
CA ALA A 924 -34.39 36.43 3.51
C ALA A 924 -35.55 35.66 4.18
N VAL A 925 -36.19 36.21 5.19
CA VAL A 925 -37.30 35.54 5.91
C VAL A 925 -38.52 35.46 4.99
N ALA A 926 -38.95 34.24 4.67
CA ALA A 926 -40.15 33.96 3.88
C ALA A 926 -41.30 33.42 4.74
N ARG A 927 -40.98 32.78 5.87
CA ARG A 927 -41.96 32.17 6.78
C ARG A 927 -41.59 32.39 8.25
N VAL A 928 -42.59 32.40 9.12
CA VAL A 928 -42.39 32.38 10.58
C VAL A 928 -43.30 31.36 11.26
N ALA A 929 -42.88 30.82 12.39
CA ALA A 929 -43.66 29.92 13.24
C ALA A 929 -43.52 30.30 14.72
N LEU A 930 -44.54 30.04 15.52
CA LEU A 930 -44.42 30.10 16.98
C LEU A 930 -44.09 28.72 17.54
N LYS A 931 -43.29 28.69 18.60
CA LYS A 931 -43.07 27.52 19.43
C LYS A 931 -43.54 27.86 20.84
N VAL A 932 -44.55 27.13 21.33
CA VAL A 932 -45.15 27.36 22.65
C VAL A 932 -44.94 26.10 23.49
N ASN A 933 -44.32 26.25 24.66
CA ASN A 933 -43.99 25.15 25.59
C ASN A 933 -43.27 23.98 24.89
N GLY A 934 -42.30 24.30 24.03
CA GLY A 934 -41.52 23.32 23.27
C GLY A 934 -42.19 22.78 22.00
N THR A 935 -43.49 23.02 21.80
CA THR A 935 -44.23 22.53 20.62
C THR A 935 -44.21 23.55 19.49
N LEU A 936 -43.68 23.15 18.33
CA LEU A 936 -43.66 23.98 17.12
C LEU A 936 -45.04 24.01 16.46
N LEU A 937 -45.56 25.21 16.21
CA LEU A 937 -46.85 25.44 15.56
C LEU A 937 -46.66 25.65 14.05
N PRO A 938 -47.72 25.53 13.22
CA PRO A 938 -47.61 25.66 11.77
C PRO A 938 -46.96 26.97 11.32
N GLU A 939 -46.12 26.88 10.29
CA GLU A 939 -45.50 28.04 9.65
C GLU A 939 -46.53 28.88 8.90
N ILE A 940 -46.35 30.20 8.92
CA ILE A 940 -47.10 31.14 8.08
C ILE A 940 -46.13 31.85 7.14
N ASN A 941 -46.57 32.10 5.90
CA ASN A 941 -45.85 32.95 4.98
C ASN A 941 -45.90 34.40 5.46
N VAL A 942 -44.78 35.11 5.33
CA VAL A 942 -44.68 36.53 5.64
C VAL A 942 -44.16 37.28 4.42
N SER A 943 -44.70 38.48 4.20
CA SER A 943 -44.22 39.40 3.16
C SER A 943 -44.13 40.82 3.75
N GLY A 944 -43.18 41.63 3.27
CA GLY A 944 -42.89 42.95 3.84
C GLY A 944 -41.80 42.92 4.93
N SER A 945 -41.95 43.73 5.98
CA SER A 945 -40.97 43.91 7.06
C SER A 945 -41.52 43.60 8.46
N SER A 946 -42.77 43.15 8.54
CA SER A 946 -43.46 42.80 9.79
C SER A 946 -44.33 41.57 9.64
N TYR A 947 -44.57 40.86 10.73
CA TYR A 947 -45.44 39.69 10.77
C TYR A 947 -46.48 39.81 11.88
N GLN A 948 -47.58 39.09 11.72
CA GLN A 948 -48.57 38.86 12.77
C GLN A 948 -48.92 37.37 12.78
N TYR A 949 -48.70 36.72 13.92
CA TYR A 949 -48.99 35.30 14.10
C TYR A 949 -50.14 35.18 15.11
N ASN A 950 -51.29 34.63 14.67
CA ASN A 950 -52.45 34.48 15.56
C ASN A 950 -52.08 33.54 16.72
N ALA A 951 -52.17 34.06 17.95
CA ALA A 951 -51.73 33.39 19.16
C ALA A 951 -52.79 33.38 20.28
N LYS A 952 -53.97 33.98 20.06
CA LYS A 952 -55.03 34.17 21.06
C LYS A 952 -55.41 32.88 21.81
N ASP A 953 -55.60 31.79 21.07
CA ASP A 953 -56.01 30.51 21.63
C ASP A 953 -54.83 29.56 21.88
N LYS A 954 -53.61 30.04 21.61
CA LYS A 954 -52.37 29.25 21.59
C LYS A 954 -51.47 29.56 22.80
N ILE A 955 -51.44 30.80 23.26
CA ILE A 955 -50.77 31.23 24.49
C ILE A 955 -51.86 31.39 25.56
N LYS A 956 -51.89 30.47 26.52
CA LYS A 956 -53.00 30.32 27.48
C LYS A 956 -52.68 30.88 28.86
N ALA A 957 -51.40 31.05 29.19
CA ALA A 957 -50.96 31.58 30.47
C ALA A 957 -49.75 32.50 30.33
N ALA A 958 -49.60 33.44 31.26
CA ALA A 958 -48.42 34.31 31.34
C ALA A 958 -47.12 33.54 31.64
N THR A 959 -47.23 32.28 32.07
CA THR A 959 -46.12 31.36 32.30
C THR A 959 -45.73 30.53 31.09
N ASP A 960 -46.48 30.60 29.98
CA ASP A 960 -46.13 29.84 28.77
C ASP A 960 -44.78 30.33 28.21
N THR A 961 -43.91 29.37 27.89
CA THR A 961 -42.63 29.66 27.21
C THR A 961 -42.87 29.78 25.72
N VAL A 962 -42.64 30.97 25.16
CA VAL A 962 -42.96 31.27 23.76
C VAL A 962 -41.72 31.79 23.03
N SER A 963 -41.44 31.23 21.86
CA SER A 963 -40.46 31.74 20.92
C SER A 963 -41.03 31.82 19.50
N LEU A 964 -40.45 32.69 18.69
CA LEU A 964 -40.75 32.84 17.29
C LEU A 964 -39.54 32.40 16.46
N ILE A 965 -39.78 31.57 15.47
CA ILE A 965 -38.78 31.04 14.54
C ILE A 965 -39.03 31.61 13.15
N SER A 966 -38.00 32.07 12.45
CA SER A 966 -38.05 32.45 11.03
C SER A 966 -37.37 31.43 10.13
N TYR A 967 -37.87 31.30 8.91
CA TYR A 967 -37.35 30.41 7.87
C TYR A 967 -37.17 31.15 6.54
N ASP A 968 -36.20 30.71 5.74
CA ASP A 968 -36.04 31.16 4.35
C ASP A 968 -37.05 30.48 3.39
N ALA A 969 -37.02 30.88 2.12
CA ALA A 969 -37.89 30.30 1.09
C ALA A 969 -37.67 28.79 0.87
N ARG A 970 -36.51 28.24 1.26
CA ARG A 970 -36.18 26.81 1.16
C ARG A 970 -36.60 26.01 2.39
N GLY A 971 -37.00 26.69 3.47
CA GLY A 971 -37.40 26.06 4.74
C GLY A 971 -36.26 25.87 5.73
N ILE A 972 -35.13 26.55 5.52
CA ILE A 972 -34.04 26.54 6.48
C ILE A 972 -34.32 27.57 7.58
N GLN A 973 -34.21 27.14 8.84
CA GLN A 973 -34.36 28.02 10.00
C GLN A 973 -33.27 29.10 9.99
N LEU A 974 -33.67 30.36 10.05
CA LEU A 974 -32.78 31.52 10.03
C LEU A 974 -32.49 32.03 11.45
N LYS A 975 -33.52 32.18 12.29
CA LYS A 975 -33.38 32.70 13.66
C LYS A 975 -34.55 32.27 14.55
N GLU A 976 -34.28 32.08 15.84
CA GLU A 976 -35.30 31.90 16.89
C GLU A 976 -35.12 32.99 17.94
N VAL A 977 -36.20 33.70 18.31
CA VAL A 977 -36.19 34.76 19.33
C VAL A 977 -37.32 34.56 20.33
N PRO A 978 -37.11 34.85 21.63
CA PRO A 978 -38.16 34.71 22.63
C PRO A 978 -39.27 35.75 22.43
N VAL A 979 -40.49 35.40 22.83
CA VAL A 979 -41.64 36.29 22.94
C VAL A 979 -41.99 36.39 24.43
N THR A 980 -41.84 37.57 25.02
CA THR A 980 -42.19 37.77 26.44
C THR A 980 -43.72 37.79 26.60
N VAL A 981 -44.27 36.97 27.49
CA VAL A 981 -45.70 36.99 27.82
C VAL A 981 -45.95 37.80 29.10
N LYS A 982 -46.87 38.79 29.06
CA LYS A 982 -47.17 39.71 30.18
C LYS A 982 -48.61 39.55 30.70
N ALA A 983 -48.81 39.57 32.02
CA ALA A 983 -50.14 39.56 32.67
C ALA A 983 -50.73 40.98 32.82
N VAL A 984 -52.06 41.08 33.03
CA VAL A 984 -52.77 42.37 33.27
C VAL A 984 -52.66 42.77 34.76
N PRO A 985 -52.34 44.03 35.14
CA PRO A 985 -52.23 44.47 36.54
C PRO A 985 -53.57 44.59 37.27
N ILE A 986 -53.62 44.30 38.58
CA ILE A 986 -54.82 44.37 39.47
C ILE A 986 -54.75 45.64 40.34
N THR A 987 -55.81 46.46 40.42
CA THR A 987 -55.85 47.71 41.22
C THR A 987 -57.20 47.96 41.92
N VAL A 988 -57.22 48.78 42.99
CA VAL A 988 -58.43 49.25 43.70
C VAL A 988 -58.35 50.77 43.87
N ALA A 989 -59.44 51.49 43.62
CA ALA A 989 -59.59 52.92 43.82
C ALA A 989 -60.77 53.22 44.76
N THR A 990 -60.63 54.21 45.64
CA THR A 990 -61.59 54.59 46.69
C THR A 990 -62.12 56.00 46.48
N ASP A 991 -63.43 56.22 46.67
CA ASP A 991 -64.03 57.55 46.73
C ASP A 991 -63.81 58.20 48.12
N ASP A 992 -63.88 59.53 48.19
CA ASP A 992 -63.78 60.31 49.45
C ASP A 992 -64.96 60.03 50.40
N PHE A 993 -64.70 60.03 51.72
CA PHE A 993 -65.69 59.77 52.77
C PHE A 993 -65.80 60.93 53.77
N THR A 994 -67.00 61.45 54.01
CA THR A 994 -67.24 62.53 54.97
C THR A 994 -67.71 61.98 56.32
N VAL A 995 -66.90 62.21 57.35
CA VAL A 995 -67.11 61.69 58.71
C VAL A 995 -68.35 62.32 59.35
N GLY A 996 -69.22 61.47 59.89
CA GLY A 996 -70.48 61.88 60.52
C GLY A 996 -71.61 62.21 59.53
N VAL A 997 -71.40 61.95 58.23
CA VAL A 997 -72.39 62.14 57.15
C VAL A 997 -72.55 60.86 56.32
N ASP A 998 -71.44 60.32 55.79
CA ASP A 998 -71.48 59.13 54.94
C ASP A 998 -71.64 57.85 55.76
N SER A 999 -72.36 56.88 55.18
CA SER A 999 -72.59 55.56 55.81
C SER A 999 -71.85 54.41 55.10
N TYR A 1000 -71.25 54.68 53.94
CA TYR A 1000 -70.53 53.69 53.14
C TYR A 1000 -69.27 54.29 52.53
N VAL A 1001 -68.21 53.49 52.42
CA VAL A 1001 -67.07 53.75 51.56
C VAL A 1001 -67.31 53.08 50.21
N THR A 1002 -67.17 53.81 49.11
CA THR A 1002 -67.36 53.30 47.73
C THR A 1002 -66.08 53.38 46.92
N GLY A 1003 -66.05 52.70 45.78
CA GLY A 1003 -64.93 52.76 44.85
C GLY A 1003 -65.02 51.75 43.69
N THR A 1004 -63.94 51.64 42.90
CA THR A 1004 -63.81 50.74 41.74
C THR A 1004 -62.58 49.85 41.81
N TYR A 1005 -62.55 48.76 41.03
CA TYR A 1005 -61.39 47.86 40.96
C TYR A 1005 -61.22 47.22 39.57
N THR A 1006 -59.98 46.81 39.25
CA THR A 1006 -59.61 46.11 38.01
C THR A 1006 -58.89 44.79 38.30
N GLY A 1007 -59.03 43.82 37.40
CA GLY A 1007 -58.47 42.47 37.56
C GLY A 1007 -59.33 41.52 38.42
N ASP A 1008 -58.86 40.29 38.62
CA ASP A 1008 -59.59 39.22 39.30
C ASP A 1008 -59.52 39.33 40.84
N LEU A 1009 -60.19 40.34 41.41
CA LEU A 1009 -60.41 40.48 42.85
C LEU A 1009 -61.64 39.70 43.30
N SER A 1010 -61.52 38.91 44.37
CA SER A 1010 -62.62 38.07 44.88
C SER A 1010 -63.35 38.73 46.05
N ARG A 1011 -62.62 39.42 46.93
CA ARG A 1011 -63.18 40.07 48.13
C ARG A 1011 -62.49 41.39 48.44
N ILE A 1012 -63.18 42.27 49.17
CA ILE A 1012 -62.59 43.47 49.76
C ILE A 1012 -62.86 43.55 51.28
N ALA A 1013 -62.04 44.28 52.02
CA ALA A 1013 -62.31 44.65 53.41
C ALA A 1013 -61.99 46.12 53.67
N LEU A 1014 -62.73 46.72 54.61
CA LEU A 1014 -62.38 48.01 55.19
C LEU A 1014 -61.42 47.80 56.35
N GLU A 1015 -60.37 48.60 56.44
CA GLU A 1015 -59.52 48.72 57.60
C GLU A 1015 -59.67 50.12 58.18
N VAL A 1016 -59.82 50.21 59.50
CA VAL A 1016 -59.87 51.49 60.23
C VAL A 1016 -58.88 51.42 61.38
N ASP A 1017 -57.93 52.36 61.42
CA ASP A 1017 -56.89 52.47 62.45
C ASP A 1017 -56.13 51.16 62.69
N GLY A 1018 -55.79 50.46 61.60
CA GLY A 1018 -55.08 49.17 61.60
C GLY A 1018 -55.95 47.93 61.89
N VAL A 1019 -57.26 48.10 62.12
CA VAL A 1019 -58.19 46.98 62.36
C VAL A 1019 -58.98 46.67 61.09
N VAL A 1020 -58.66 45.53 60.47
CA VAL A 1020 -59.36 45.00 59.30
C VAL A 1020 -60.73 44.43 59.70
N GLN A 1021 -61.77 44.93 59.04
CA GLN A 1021 -63.15 44.53 59.22
C GLN A 1021 -63.51 43.35 58.31
N THR A 1022 -64.76 42.88 58.37
CA THR A 1022 -65.23 41.70 57.64
C THR A 1022 -65.00 41.81 56.12
N LYS A 1023 -64.34 40.80 55.53
CA LYS A 1023 -64.21 40.69 54.07
C LYS A 1023 -65.58 40.46 53.40
N ILE A 1024 -65.92 41.26 52.41
CA ILE A 1024 -67.15 41.12 51.59
C ILE A 1024 -66.79 40.73 50.14
N PRO A 1025 -67.59 39.91 49.46
CA PRO A 1025 -67.35 39.57 48.05
C PRO A 1025 -67.60 40.76 47.12
N VAL A 1026 -66.90 40.79 46.00
CA VAL A 1026 -67.10 41.74 44.90
C VAL A 1026 -67.20 41.01 43.56
N SER A 1027 -68.03 41.50 42.64
CA SER A 1027 -68.19 40.89 41.31
C SER A 1027 -68.32 41.89 40.14
N ASP A 1028 -68.64 43.16 40.40
CA ASP A 1028 -69.15 44.06 39.37
C ASP A 1028 -68.26 45.29 39.12
N SER A 1029 -66.92 45.14 39.16
CA SER A 1029 -65.89 46.19 38.95
C SER A 1029 -65.98 47.45 39.83
N SER A 1030 -66.97 47.53 40.71
CA SER A 1030 -67.23 48.56 41.71
C SER A 1030 -67.62 47.93 43.04
N TYR A 1031 -67.46 48.67 44.14
CA TYR A 1031 -67.79 48.18 45.47
C TYR A 1031 -68.40 49.25 46.37
N ARG A 1032 -69.11 48.79 47.39
CA ARG A 1032 -69.65 49.61 48.47
C ARG A 1032 -69.55 48.87 49.80
N TYR A 1033 -68.88 49.47 50.76
CA TYR A 1033 -68.62 48.88 52.08
C TYR A 1033 -69.32 49.71 53.17
N TYR A 1034 -70.20 49.08 53.96
CA TYR A 1034 -70.95 49.76 55.01
C TYR A 1034 -70.07 50.05 56.24
N THR A 1035 -70.02 51.30 56.69
CA THR A 1035 -69.07 51.76 57.71
C THR A 1035 -69.70 52.18 59.02
N TYR A 1036 -70.98 51.82 59.27
CA TYR A 1036 -71.79 52.28 60.40
C TYR A 1036 -71.02 52.43 61.72
N GLN A 1037 -70.78 53.69 62.10
CA GLN A 1037 -70.06 54.12 63.32
C GLN A 1037 -68.61 53.63 63.45
N LEU A 1038 -68.02 53.02 62.40
CA LEU A 1038 -66.62 52.57 62.39
C LEU A 1038 -65.65 53.74 62.16
N ILE A 1039 -66.00 54.70 61.31
CA ILE A 1039 -65.19 55.89 61.03
C ILE A 1039 -65.78 57.07 61.82
N LYS A 1040 -65.11 57.45 62.93
CA LYS A 1040 -65.63 58.45 63.89
C LYS A 1040 -64.93 59.81 63.82
N THR A 1041 -63.70 59.85 63.34
CA THR A 1041 -62.88 61.07 63.31
C THR A 1041 -62.17 61.19 61.97
N THR A 1042 -61.85 62.41 61.53
CA THR A 1042 -61.06 62.63 60.31
C THR A 1042 -59.57 62.32 60.48
N THR A 1043 -59.13 62.06 61.71
CA THR A 1043 -57.76 61.62 62.00
C THR A 1043 -57.57 60.11 61.89
N SER A 1044 -58.66 59.34 61.72
CA SER A 1044 -58.57 57.90 61.53
C SER A 1044 -57.90 57.54 60.20
N GLU A 1045 -57.08 56.50 60.19
CA GLU A 1045 -56.51 55.93 58.98
C GLU A 1045 -57.44 54.85 58.42
N VAL A 1046 -57.99 55.08 57.24
CA VAL A 1046 -58.98 54.18 56.63
C VAL A 1046 -58.47 53.69 55.28
N ASN A 1047 -58.47 52.37 55.09
CA ASN A 1047 -58.06 51.74 53.84
C ASN A 1047 -59.12 50.75 53.34
N ILE A 1048 -59.19 50.54 52.03
CA ILE A 1048 -59.83 49.39 51.41
C ILE A 1048 -58.75 48.44 50.91
N ILE A 1049 -58.87 47.18 51.29
CA ILE A 1049 -57.94 46.11 50.94
C ILE A 1049 -58.63 45.14 49.99
N GLY A 1050 -58.00 44.82 48.87
CA GLY A 1050 -58.46 43.84 47.89
C GLY A 1050 -57.75 42.49 48.03
N TYR A 1051 -58.52 41.41 47.99
CA TYR A 1051 -58.04 40.03 48.13
C TYR A 1051 -58.36 39.16 46.91
N ASP A 1052 -57.45 38.26 46.56
CA ASP A 1052 -57.71 37.21 45.57
C ASP A 1052 -58.58 36.08 46.14
N SER A 1053 -58.84 35.05 45.32
CA SER A 1053 -59.63 33.86 45.70
C SER A 1053 -58.96 32.97 46.76
N SER A 1054 -57.64 33.08 46.95
CA SER A 1054 -56.90 32.38 48.01
C SER A 1054 -57.00 33.09 49.36
N GLY A 1055 -57.43 34.35 49.35
CA GLY A 1055 -57.57 35.20 50.53
C GLY A 1055 -56.33 36.04 50.84
N ALA A 1056 -55.33 36.05 49.93
CA ALA A 1056 -54.13 36.88 50.02
C ALA A 1056 -54.45 38.33 49.65
N GLU A 1057 -53.84 39.29 50.35
CA GLU A 1057 -53.94 40.71 50.02
C GLU A 1057 -53.13 40.99 48.76
N ILE A 1058 -53.78 41.56 47.74
CA ILE A 1058 -53.16 41.84 46.44
C ILE A 1058 -53.00 43.35 46.19
N THR A 1059 -53.88 44.16 46.78
CA THR A 1059 -53.83 45.62 46.62
C THR A 1059 -54.51 46.33 47.79
N ARG A 1060 -54.16 47.60 48.02
CA ARG A 1060 -54.68 48.44 49.09
C ARG A 1060 -54.78 49.89 48.61
N SER A 1061 -55.88 50.56 48.96
CA SER A 1061 -56.09 51.98 48.69
C SER A 1061 -56.56 52.72 49.93
N LYS A 1062 -56.03 53.93 50.17
CA LYS A 1062 -56.39 54.76 51.31
C LYS A 1062 -57.62 55.61 50.98
N VAL A 1063 -58.59 55.62 51.88
CA VAL A 1063 -59.81 56.43 51.79
C VAL A 1063 -59.52 57.83 52.34
N THR A 1064 -59.76 58.86 51.52
CA THR A 1064 -59.67 60.26 51.98
C THR A 1064 -60.83 60.57 52.92
N LEU A 1065 -60.54 61.03 54.14
CA LEU A 1065 -61.56 61.42 55.12
C LEU A 1065 -61.74 62.93 55.20
N ASN A 1066 -62.98 63.39 55.03
CA ASN A 1066 -63.36 64.80 55.08
C ASN A 1066 -64.18 65.12 56.35
N SER A 1067 -63.98 66.30 56.94
CA SER A 1067 -64.78 66.75 58.10
C SER A 1067 -66.17 67.22 57.67
N LYS A 1068 -67.18 66.96 58.50
CA LYS A 1068 -68.55 67.48 58.29
C LYS A 1068 -68.54 69.00 58.07
N PRO A 1069 -68.95 69.49 56.89
CA PRO A 1069 -68.88 70.92 56.58
C PRO A 1069 -69.79 71.76 57.48
N GLN A 1070 -69.33 72.98 57.79
CA GLN A 1070 -70.12 74.00 58.49
C GLN A 1070 -70.49 75.11 57.51
N ILE A 1071 -71.72 75.60 57.57
CA ILE A 1071 -72.23 76.63 56.66
C ILE A 1071 -72.87 77.78 57.44
N THR A 1072 -72.59 79.01 57.01
CA THR A 1072 -73.17 80.25 57.52
C THR A 1072 -73.91 80.97 56.40
N ALA A 1073 -74.98 81.70 56.72
CA ALA A 1073 -75.68 82.54 55.76
C ALA A 1073 -75.82 83.96 56.30
N ASN A 1074 -75.58 84.94 55.43
CA ASN A 1074 -75.84 86.35 55.71
C ASN A 1074 -77.36 86.64 55.63
N THR A 1075 -77.79 87.74 56.24
CA THR A 1075 -79.18 88.21 56.14
C THR A 1075 -79.52 88.57 54.69
N PHE A 1076 -80.71 88.19 54.22
CA PHE A 1076 -81.23 88.51 52.89
C PHE A 1076 -82.34 89.56 52.99
N THR A 1077 -82.15 90.71 52.37
CA THR A 1077 -83.11 91.83 52.41
C THR A 1077 -83.95 91.84 51.15
N THR A 1078 -85.26 91.67 51.31
CA THR A 1078 -86.23 91.61 50.21
C THR A 1078 -86.27 92.94 49.44
N GLY A 1079 -86.32 92.86 48.11
CA GLY A 1079 -86.30 94.03 47.21
C GLY A 1079 -84.91 94.67 46.99
N LYS A 1080 -83.90 94.37 47.82
CA LYS A 1080 -82.53 94.89 47.68
C LYS A 1080 -81.54 93.83 47.21
N ASP A 1081 -81.53 92.67 47.86
CA ASP A 1081 -80.52 91.64 47.60
C ASP A 1081 -80.99 90.68 46.51
N ASN A 1082 -80.06 90.28 45.62
CA ASN A 1082 -80.36 89.31 44.56
C ASN A 1082 -79.94 87.87 44.94
N TYR A 1083 -78.94 87.73 45.81
CA TYR A 1083 -78.34 86.47 46.21
C TYR A 1083 -78.34 86.33 47.73
N ILE A 1084 -78.62 85.12 48.22
CA ILE A 1084 -78.24 84.73 49.57
C ILE A 1084 -76.76 84.39 49.53
N THR A 1085 -75.96 85.11 50.32
CA THR A 1085 -74.52 84.89 50.41
C THR A 1085 -74.17 84.34 51.78
N GLY A 1086 -73.04 83.64 51.87
CA GLY A 1086 -72.59 83.05 53.11
C GLY A 1086 -71.21 82.42 52.96
N SER A 1087 -70.75 81.72 53.96
CA SER A 1087 -69.45 81.03 53.93
C SER A 1087 -69.63 79.59 54.37
N TYR A 1088 -68.78 78.69 53.88
CA TYR A 1088 -68.65 77.36 54.45
C TYR A 1088 -67.19 77.00 54.72
N THR A 1089 -67.01 76.04 55.62
CA THR A 1089 -65.74 75.34 55.88
C THR A 1089 -65.94 73.84 55.67
N GLY A 1090 -64.86 73.12 55.36
CA GLY A 1090 -64.93 71.71 54.95
C GLY A 1090 -65.29 71.54 53.47
N VAL A 1091 -65.46 70.28 53.05
CA VAL A 1091 -65.78 69.93 51.66
C VAL A 1091 -67.29 69.99 51.44
N VAL A 1092 -67.73 70.89 50.57
CA VAL A 1092 -69.12 71.01 50.12
C VAL A 1092 -69.12 70.84 48.61
N ASP A 1093 -69.92 69.90 48.11
CA ASP A 1093 -70.10 69.67 46.67
C ASP A 1093 -71.19 70.61 46.12
N LYS A 1094 -72.34 70.65 46.81
CA LYS A 1094 -73.52 71.42 46.38
C LYS A 1094 -74.18 72.14 47.54
N ILE A 1095 -74.82 73.27 47.26
CA ILE A 1095 -75.77 73.92 48.18
C ILE A 1095 -77.15 74.04 47.53
N ALA A 1096 -78.20 74.09 48.34
CA ALA A 1096 -79.55 74.38 47.91
C ALA A 1096 -80.22 75.38 48.85
N LEU A 1097 -81.19 76.11 48.33
CA LEU A 1097 -82.09 76.92 49.13
C LEU A 1097 -83.32 76.09 49.51
N GLU A 1098 -83.64 75.98 50.78
CA GLU A 1098 -84.89 75.42 51.27
C GLU A 1098 -85.80 76.54 51.73
N VAL A 1099 -87.04 76.58 51.24
CA VAL A 1099 -88.05 77.59 51.62
C VAL A 1099 -89.28 76.86 52.12
N ASN A 1100 -89.68 77.14 53.37
CA ASN A 1100 -90.84 76.53 54.03
C ASN A 1100 -90.87 74.99 53.94
N GLY A 1101 -89.71 74.34 54.08
CA GLY A 1101 -89.55 72.89 54.03
C GLY A 1101 -89.34 72.29 52.63
N THR A 1102 -89.44 73.08 51.56
CA THR A 1102 -89.18 72.60 50.19
C THR A 1102 -87.77 72.96 49.75
N VAL A 1103 -86.93 71.95 49.49
CA VAL A 1103 -85.58 72.13 48.94
C VAL A 1103 -85.69 72.44 47.44
N LEU A 1104 -85.11 73.57 47.05
CA LEU A 1104 -85.06 74.04 45.67
C LEU A 1104 -83.80 73.48 44.96
N GLN A 1105 -83.41 74.10 43.84
CA GLN A 1105 -82.31 73.63 43.02
C GLN A 1105 -81.01 73.49 43.82
N LYS A 1106 -80.39 72.31 43.75
CA LYS A 1106 -79.00 72.11 44.19
C LYS A 1106 -78.07 72.70 43.14
N ILE A 1107 -77.19 73.60 43.55
CA ILE A 1107 -76.14 74.17 42.70
C ILE A 1107 -74.78 73.73 43.22
N ASN A 1108 -73.83 73.50 42.32
CA ASN A 1108 -72.44 73.26 42.70
C ASN A 1108 -71.87 74.53 43.33
N VAL A 1109 -71.07 74.39 44.38
CA VAL A 1109 -70.30 75.50 44.94
C VAL A 1109 -68.84 75.36 44.54
N THR A 1110 -68.27 76.44 44.00
CA THR A 1110 -66.87 76.47 43.55
C THR A 1110 -65.94 77.13 44.57
N GLY A 1111 -66.47 77.67 45.68
CA GLY A 1111 -65.69 78.31 46.74
C GLY A 1111 -66.53 78.99 47.83
N SER A 1112 -65.85 79.47 48.87
CA SER A 1112 -66.39 80.19 50.03
C SER A 1112 -65.78 81.61 50.06
N PRO A 1113 -66.56 82.71 50.14
CA PRO A 1113 -68.01 82.76 50.33
C PRO A 1113 -68.82 82.29 49.11
N TYR A 1114 -69.94 81.63 49.36
CA TYR A 1114 -70.86 81.17 48.32
C TYR A 1114 -71.93 82.23 48.01
N GLN A 1115 -72.53 82.13 46.83
CA GLN A 1115 -73.70 82.91 46.44
C GLN A 1115 -74.78 81.97 45.86
N TYR A 1116 -76.01 82.08 46.36
CA TYR A 1116 -77.18 81.38 45.83
C TYR A 1116 -78.18 82.42 45.34
N TYR A 1117 -78.55 82.39 44.06
CA TYR A 1117 -79.50 83.35 43.51
C TYR A 1117 -80.90 83.12 44.08
N ALA A 1118 -81.42 84.08 44.84
CA ALA A 1118 -82.67 83.95 45.58
C ALA A 1118 -83.74 85.00 45.18
N LYS A 1119 -83.37 85.99 44.34
CA LYS A 1119 -84.28 87.07 43.92
C LYS A 1119 -85.57 86.55 43.32
N SER A 1120 -85.48 85.55 42.44
CA SER A 1120 -86.61 84.95 41.73
C SER A 1120 -87.54 84.15 42.63
N ASN A 1121 -87.16 83.89 43.89
CA ASN A 1121 -87.94 83.06 44.80
C ASN A 1121 -88.99 83.85 45.60
N ASN A 1122 -89.08 85.18 45.42
CA ASN A 1122 -90.07 86.06 46.07
C ASN A 1122 -90.20 85.86 47.60
N LEU A 1123 -89.06 85.68 48.27
CA LEU A 1123 -88.99 85.43 49.71
C LEU A 1123 -89.65 86.57 50.51
N LYS A 1124 -90.37 86.22 51.57
CA LYS A 1124 -91.03 87.15 52.51
C LYS A 1124 -90.42 87.01 53.90
N ALA A 1125 -90.47 88.06 54.71
CA ALA A 1125 -89.99 88.01 56.09
C ALA A 1125 -90.69 86.94 56.96
N SER A 1126 -91.88 86.47 56.57
CA SER A 1126 -92.58 85.35 57.21
C SER A 1126 -92.06 83.96 56.82
N ASP A 1127 -91.23 83.84 55.77
CA ASP A 1127 -90.75 82.55 55.29
C ASP A 1127 -89.66 81.96 56.18
N THR A 1128 -89.68 80.65 56.36
CA THR A 1128 -88.60 79.90 56.96
C THR A 1128 -87.65 79.44 55.87
N VAL A 1129 -86.47 80.06 55.79
CA VAL A 1129 -85.51 79.84 54.71
C VAL A 1129 -84.21 79.26 55.27
N TYR A 1130 -83.67 78.22 54.64
CA TYR A 1130 -82.36 77.63 54.95
C TYR A 1130 -81.48 77.56 53.70
N ILE A 1131 -80.17 77.71 53.87
CA ILE A 1131 -79.21 77.15 52.91
C ILE A 1131 -78.77 75.79 53.43
N VAL A 1132 -78.91 74.77 52.59
CA VAL A 1132 -78.58 73.37 52.87
C VAL A 1132 -77.36 72.98 52.05
N CYS A 1133 -76.33 72.40 52.66
CA CYS A 1133 -75.13 71.93 51.97
C CYS A 1133 -75.05 70.40 51.90
N TYR A 1134 -74.59 69.89 50.76
CA TYR A 1134 -74.44 68.48 50.42
C TYR A 1134 -72.96 68.17 50.14
N VAL A 1135 -72.53 66.98 50.54
CA VAL A 1135 -71.18 66.43 50.22
C VAL A 1135 -71.22 65.65 48.89
N ALA A 1136 -70.06 65.19 48.39
CA ALA A 1136 -69.93 64.53 47.09
C ALA A 1136 -70.79 63.26 46.94
N SER A 1137 -71.05 62.54 48.04
CA SER A 1137 -71.98 61.39 48.08
C SER A 1137 -73.45 61.77 47.81
N GLY A 1138 -73.77 63.06 47.77
CA GLY A 1138 -75.11 63.60 47.58
C GLY A 1138 -75.95 63.68 48.86
N VAL A 1139 -75.40 63.24 50.00
CA VAL A 1139 -76.06 63.29 51.33
C VAL A 1139 -76.03 64.72 51.87
N GLU A 1140 -77.12 65.12 52.52
CA GLU A 1140 -77.18 66.41 53.22
C GLU A 1140 -76.22 66.40 54.41
N ALA A 1141 -75.28 67.34 54.41
CA ALA A 1141 -74.30 67.45 55.48
C ALA A 1141 -74.72 68.45 56.56
N ASN A 1142 -75.19 69.64 56.19
CA ASN A 1142 -75.52 70.69 57.16
C ASN A 1142 -76.53 71.69 56.57
N ARG A 1143 -77.20 72.47 57.41
CA ARG A 1143 -78.10 73.55 56.99
C ARG A 1143 -78.06 74.72 57.95
N VAL A 1144 -78.22 75.93 57.43
CA VAL A 1144 -78.23 77.17 58.22
C VAL A 1144 -79.40 78.05 57.84
N ARG A 1145 -80.05 78.63 58.85
CA ARG A 1145 -81.22 79.51 58.65
C ARG A 1145 -80.78 80.84 58.06
N VAL A 1146 -81.46 81.29 57.02
CA VAL A 1146 -81.30 82.62 56.43
C VAL A 1146 -82.33 83.54 57.07
N ILE A 1147 -81.87 84.65 57.65
CA ILE A 1147 -82.78 85.68 58.15
C ILE A 1147 -83.23 86.51 56.95
N VAL A 1148 -84.53 86.53 56.67
CA VAL A 1148 -85.14 87.33 55.60
C VAL A 1148 -85.76 88.60 56.20
N LYS A 1149 -85.34 89.77 55.72
CA LYS A 1149 -85.84 91.08 56.18
C LYS A 1149 -86.62 91.83 55.11
#